data_AF-A0A1J4W6V3-F1
#
_entry.id   AF-A0A1J4W6V3-F1
#
_cell.length_a   1.000
_cell.length_b   1.000
_cell.length_c   1.000
_cell.angle_alpha   90.00
_cell.angle_beta   90.00
_cell.angle_gamma   90.00
#
_symmetry.space_group_name_H-M   'P 1'
#
loop_
_entity.id
_entity.type
_entity.pdbx_description
1 polymer ?
#
loop_
_entity_poly.entity_id
_entity_poly.type
_entity_poly.pdbx_seq_one_letter_code
_entity_poly.pdbx_strand_id
1 'polypeptide(L)'
;MSKREVVKKRESLFLALNIIISVVAFSFLVGLSVPSVSAQESNIPELKLKDPLEGFEIPAKTPNPAGSEVTKIRDPVLDGYTKNSDETYSHPTFGDSKYKLLPNGYLEQVSGDSGPEKVKSSGLLGSLFKPKTGTGGLLQGMLWAGTAYGIVKWLAPKLGLSDELTGALSKGVSAGLFAGQAAYALFNAESGSTIAGVADTVTTKTGFVGKGFSWIGAHPIVFGFGVGVVVFALSYKKVEYKRVDFICDPWQAPIGGDDCEKCNDGMNPCSEYRCKSLGQACGIVNKGTEDEKCVWLNPRDVNSPIIRAWDDALKVESVNKISCDYTNLAQRPPGGGTEIECKETRNNCLPAFTPFEFGVQTNKPAQCKIDFKLTEGYEEMAYYFGESNLFDYNHTQRLNIPNKRAIEALVQSQNDSLDETTGIFIENNNQYDLYVRCTSANGYYNPDPYVVSFCVDDGPDATPPQIVETSIRNNQPVQFEVDEVPIIVYTNEPATCKWSRTDQQYDKMENEMQCAKSIADMEANMLYPCKGTLTGLEDRKDNKYYFRCEDQPWAKEDERIKMTQSYVLTLKGTQPLNIKEDSIGPEANEVVTGATSSVEVNLALETENGYENGKAECYYSTDNDNFVPMFETNSHTHSQRQDLTQGEYTYYFKCVDLGGNTALGQTNFEVFVDTFAPVVVRVLNDANRLKIITDEDATCYYSVNENTECNYEIGNNTVAQLMPHEIQDEKNEHFAVWNIKDNYYIKCKDENDKQPAPTQCSIVVKPEELSDEE
;
A
#
# COMPACT_ATOMS: atom_id res chain seq x y z
N MET A 1 -3.62 4.92 56.26
CA MET A 1 -4.19 5.86 55.27
C MET A 1 -3.07 6.38 54.39
N SER A 2 -3.24 6.42 53.06
CA SER A 2 -2.31 7.17 52.21
C SER A 2 -2.44 8.66 52.51
N LYS A 3 -1.37 9.28 53.04
CA LYS A 3 -1.42 10.67 53.50
C LYS A 3 -1.84 11.64 52.39
N ARG A 4 -1.48 11.34 51.12
CA ARG A 4 -1.76 12.18 49.93
C ARG A 4 -3.22 12.60 49.78
N GLU A 5 -4.20 11.75 50.06
CA GLU A 5 -5.61 12.09 49.79
C GLU A 5 -6.20 13.04 50.83
N VAL A 6 -5.84 12.87 52.11
CA VAL A 6 -6.24 13.82 53.17
C VAL A 6 -5.43 15.11 53.12
N VAL A 7 -4.19 15.06 52.61
CA VAL A 7 -3.35 16.23 52.33
C VAL A 7 -3.97 17.09 51.22
N LYS A 8 -4.22 16.54 50.00
CA LYS A 8 -4.87 17.30 48.91
C LYS A 8 -6.23 17.88 49.33
N LYS A 9 -7.03 17.12 50.09
CA LYS A 9 -8.35 17.56 50.58
C LYS A 9 -8.30 18.64 51.67
N ARG A 10 -7.13 18.90 52.27
CA ARG A 10 -6.85 20.04 53.16
C ARG A 10 -6.22 21.23 52.43
N GLU A 11 -5.29 20.98 51.51
CA GLU A 11 -4.57 22.03 50.77
C GLU A 11 -5.52 22.90 49.94
N SER A 12 -6.44 22.29 49.18
CA SER A 12 -7.45 23.05 48.42
C SER A 12 -8.42 23.83 49.32
N LEU A 13 -8.70 23.33 50.53
CA LEU A 13 -9.54 24.01 51.52
C LEU A 13 -8.83 25.26 52.08
N PHE A 14 -7.52 25.16 52.29
CA PHE A 14 -6.67 26.21 52.85
C PHE A 14 -6.38 27.32 51.84
N LEU A 15 -6.11 26.96 50.57
CA LEU A 15 -5.83 27.96 49.52
C LEU A 15 -7.06 28.82 49.19
N ALA A 16 -8.25 28.19 49.14
CA ALA A 16 -9.51 28.91 48.93
C ALA A 16 -9.72 29.99 50.01
N LEU A 17 -9.50 29.65 51.29
CA LEU A 17 -9.63 30.57 52.41
C LEU A 17 -8.70 31.81 52.28
N ASN A 18 -7.46 31.60 51.84
CA ASN A 18 -6.47 32.68 51.74
C ASN A 18 -6.81 33.72 50.66
N ILE A 19 -7.32 33.30 49.49
CA ILE A 19 -7.67 34.24 48.41
C ILE A 19 -8.95 35.02 48.75
N ILE A 20 -9.91 34.37 49.43
CA ILE A 20 -11.11 35.04 49.96
C ILE A 20 -10.70 36.16 50.94
N ILE A 21 -9.75 35.90 51.84
CA ILE A 21 -9.27 36.90 52.82
C ILE A 21 -8.50 38.04 52.11
N SER A 22 -7.57 37.74 51.20
CA SER A 22 -6.74 38.78 50.55
C SER A 22 -7.54 39.80 49.74
N VAL A 23 -8.58 39.35 49.01
CA VAL A 23 -9.42 40.25 48.20
C VAL A 23 -10.37 41.09 49.09
N VAL A 24 -10.87 40.51 50.19
CA VAL A 24 -11.68 41.24 51.17
C VAL A 24 -10.85 42.29 51.92
N ALA A 25 -9.60 41.99 52.28
CA ALA A 25 -8.73 42.90 53.03
C ALA A 25 -8.27 44.11 52.20
N PHE A 26 -7.83 43.90 50.95
CA PHE A 26 -7.23 44.98 50.16
C PHE A 26 -8.23 46.06 49.74
N SER A 27 -9.44 45.66 49.32
CA SER A 27 -10.49 46.60 48.91
C SER A 27 -11.09 47.40 50.06
N PHE A 28 -10.94 46.94 51.31
CA PHE A 28 -11.32 47.70 52.50
C PHE A 28 -10.26 48.74 52.91
N LEU A 29 -9.01 48.58 52.46
CA LEU A 29 -7.87 49.43 52.83
C LEU A 29 -7.69 50.67 51.94
N VAL A 30 -8.00 50.59 50.64
CA VAL A 30 -7.88 51.74 49.71
C VAL A 30 -8.99 52.79 49.96
N GLY A 31 -10.03 52.42 50.71
CA GLY A 31 -11.11 53.30 51.13
C GLY A 31 -10.79 54.23 52.30
N LEU A 32 -9.59 54.82 52.41
CA LEU A 32 -9.29 55.90 53.37
C LEU A 32 -8.07 56.77 52.98
N SER A 33 -8.34 58.06 52.69
CA SER A 33 -7.41 59.23 52.73
C SER A 33 -6.45 59.59 51.57
N VAL A 34 -6.62 60.85 51.09
CA VAL A 34 -5.73 61.84 50.41
C VAL A 34 -4.98 61.57 49.07
N PRO A 35 -4.61 62.63 48.29
CA PRO A 35 -4.02 62.53 46.94
C PRO A 35 -2.63 63.18 46.72
N SER A 36 -2.08 62.95 45.51
CA SER A 36 -1.16 63.82 44.72
C SER A 36 0.39 63.77 44.95
N VAL A 37 1.10 64.42 44.01
CA VAL A 37 2.56 64.70 43.91
C VAL A 37 3.44 63.63 43.18
N SER A 38 4.57 64.08 42.63
CA SER A 38 5.52 63.44 41.70
C SER A 38 6.96 63.58 42.21
N ALA A 39 7.88 62.65 41.91
CA ALA A 39 9.31 62.90 41.56
C ALA A 39 10.19 61.62 41.41
N GLN A 40 10.83 61.49 40.24
CA GLN A 40 12.28 61.45 39.98
C GLN A 40 13.30 60.57 40.79
N GLU A 41 14.05 59.74 40.03
CA GLU A 41 15.47 59.27 40.15
C GLU A 41 16.09 58.59 41.41
N SER A 42 16.64 57.37 41.16
CA SER A 42 17.96 56.85 41.63
C SER A 42 18.08 56.37 43.11
N ASN A 43 19.09 55.60 43.59
CA ASN A 43 20.31 55.01 42.99
C ASN A 43 20.91 53.86 43.90
N ILE A 44 21.97 53.14 43.45
CA ILE A 44 23.04 52.46 44.27
C ILE A 44 22.63 51.18 45.11
N PRO A 45 23.48 50.13 45.37
CA PRO A 45 24.72 49.59 44.74
C PRO A 45 24.74 48.03 44.51
N GLU A 46 25.90 47.48 44.10
CA GLU A 46 26.23 46.02 44.06
C GLU A 46 26.46 45.35 45.44
N LEU A 47 26.41 44.00 45.51
CA LEU A 47 27.62 43.21 45.85
C LEU A 47 27.56 41.69 45.46
N LYS A 48 28.57 41.29 44.67
CA LYS A 48 29.36 40.03 44.54
C LYS A 48 29.13 38.89 45.56
N LEU A 49 29.42 37.59 45.32
CA LEU A 49 30.34 36.85 44.40
C LEU A 49 29.75 35.39 44.21
N LYS A 50 30.30 34.29 43.63
CA LYS A 50 31.63 33.85 43.08
C LYS A 50 31.49 32.53 42.27
N ASP A 51 32.30 32.33 41.21
CA ASP A 51 32.53 31.02 40.53
C ASP A 51 33.74 30.22 41.07
N PRO A 52 33.88 28.92 40.71
CA PRO A 52 35.15 28.46 40.15
C PRO A 52 35.06 27.33 39.07
N LEU A 53 35.50 27.67 37.85
CA LEU A 53 36.43 26.96 36.94
C LEU A 53 36.54 25.40 36.87
N GLU A 54 36.41 24.92 35.62
CA GLU A 54 37.33 24.05 34.86
C GLU A 54 37.58 22.55 35.19
N GLY A 55 37.59 21.75 34.11
CA GLY A 55 38.67 20.78 33.83
C GLY A 55 38.32 19.30 33.63
N PHE A 56 38.28 18.83 32.36
CA PHE A 56 39.26 17.83 31.84
C PHE A 56 39.11 17.61 30.31
N GLU A 57 40.15 17.06 29.66
CA GLU A 57 40.28 16.93 28.20
C GLU A 57 40.15 15.48 27.65
N ILE A 58 40.13 15.37 26.31
CA ILE A 58 40.00 14.13 25.53
C ILE A 58 41.37 13.50 25.24
N PRO A 59 41.57 12.18 25.43
CA PRO A 59 42.74 11.45 24.91
C PRO A 59 42.45 10.75 23.56
N ALA A 60 43.47 10.63 22.70
CA ALA A 60 43.38 9.95 21.41
C ALA A 60 44.26 8.68 21.31
N LYS A 61 43.70 7.66 20.64
CA LYS A 61 44.28 6.53 19.84
C LYS A 61 45.68 5.94 20.15
N THR A 62 45.81 4.63 19.83
CA THR A 62 47.02 3.76 19.71
C THR A 62 47.43 2.94 20.96
N PRO A 63 48.19 1.82 20.82
CA PRO A 63 48.45 0.95 19.65
C PRO A 63 48.13 -0.56 19.89
N ASN A 64 48.35 -1.38 18.86
CA ASN A 64 48.21 -2.85 18.90
C ASN A 64 49.49 -3.56 19.41
N PRO A 65 49.39 -4.70 20.14
CA PRO A 65 50.39 -5.75 20.19
C PRO A 65 49.94 -7.01 19.39
N ALA A 66 50.85 -7.97 19.14
CA ALA A 66 50.60 -9.10 18.24
C ALA A 66 51.09 -10.46 18.78
N GLY A 67 50.54 -11.55 18.23
CA GLY A 67 51.31 -12.80 18.01
C GLY A 67 50.81 -14.11 18.66
N SER A 68 50.17 -14.97 17.87
CA SER A 68 50.31 -16.44 17.93
C SER A 68 49.92 -17.08 16.58
N GLU A 69 50.34 -18.31 16.30
CA GLU A 69 50.57 -18.77 14.92
C GLU A 69 49.49 -19.68 14.27
N VAL A 70 49.14 -19.32 13.03
CA VAL A 70 49.19 -20.14 11.80
C VAL A 70 48.61 -21.57 11.79
N THR A 71 47.59 -21.77 10.94
CA THR A 71 47.66 -22.76 9.85
C THR A 71 46.87 -22.27 8.63
N LYS A 72 47.33 -22.57 7.40
CA LYS A 72 46.69 -22.15 6.14
C LYS A 72 46.13 -23.37 5.40
N ILE A 73 44.90 -23.24 4.88
CA ILE A 73 44.41 -23.96 3.69
C ILE A 73 43.84 -22.88 2.74
N ARG A 74 43.78 -23.16 1.43
CA ARG A 74 43.58 -22.17 0.35
C ARG A 74 42.11 -21.84 0.09
N ASP A 75 41.89 -20.61 -0.37
CA ASP A 75 40.68 -20.10 -1.02
C ASP A 75 40.43 -20.76 -2.41
N PRO A 76 39.27 -20.55 -3.05
CA PRO A 76 39.11 -19.31 -3.84
C PRO A 76 37.77 -18.58 -3.68
N VAL A 77 37.88 -17.24 -3.62
CA VAL A 77 37.06 -16.18 -4.23
C VAL A 77 35.56 -16.46 -4.49
N LEU A 78 34.71 -15.62 -3.87
CA LEU A 78 33.47 -15.14 -4.47
C LEU A 78 33.09 -13.77 -3.88
N ASP A 79 33.05 -12.74 -4.73
CA ASP A 79 32.49 -11.41 -4.43
C ASP A 79 30.94 -11.50 -4.34
N GLY A 80 30.18 -10.53 -3.81
CA GLY A 80 30.52 -9.19 -3.32
C GLY A 80 29.25 -8.32 -3.24
N TYR A 81 28.20 -8.81 -2.58
CA TYR A 81 26.89 -8.14 -2.57
C TYR A 81 26.80 -6.98 -1.56
N THR A 82 26.89 -5.74 -2.06
CA THR A 82 26.50 -4.53 -1.31
C THR A 82 25.01 -4.26 -1.50
N LYS A 83 24.22 -4.37 -0.43
CA LYS A 83 22.78 -4.06 -0.45
C LYS A 83 22.55 -2.61 -0.02
N ASN A 84 22.35 -1.70 -0.97
CA ASN A 84 21.80 -0.37 -0.67
C ASN A 84 20.31 -0.49 -0.35
N SER A 85 19.83 0.37 0.54
CA SER A 85 18.40 0.71 0.63
C SER A 85 18.09 1.86 -0.33
N ASP A 86 16.91 1.82 -0.95
CA ASP A 86 15.90 2.88 -0.85
C ASP A 86 14.76 2.58 -1.85
N GLU A 87 13.67 1.99 -1.36
CA GLU A 87 12.43 1.76 -2.13
C GLU A 87 11.31 2.65 -1.56
N THR A 88 11.03 3.76 -2.24
CA THR A 88 9.88 4.62 -1.92
C THR A 88 8.64 4.14 -2.66
N TYR A 89 7.83 3.29 -2.01
CA TYR A 89 6.52 2.89 -2.55
C TYR A 89 5.54 4.08 -2.62
N SER A 90 4.91 4.26 -3.78
CA SER A 90 3.84 5.22 -4.01
C SER A 90 2.49 4.67 -3.52
N HIS A 91 1.68 5.51 -2.87
CA HIS A 91 0.34 5.13 -2.40
C HIS A 91 -0.76 5.57 -3.39
N PRO A 92 -1.76 4.72 -3.70
CA PRO A 92 -2.98 5.15 -4.35
C PRO A 92 -3.83 6.01 -3.39
N THR A 93 -4.56 6.98 -3.94
CA THR A 93 -5.25 8.03 -3.16
C THR A 93 -6.75 7.74 -2.94
N PHE A 94 -7.18 7.68 -1.67
CA PHE A 94 -8.62 7.78 -1.33
C PHE A 94 -8.86 8.26 0.12
N GLY A 95 -9.80 9.21 0.30
CA GLY A 95 -10.60 9.38 1.53
C GLY A 95 -9.96 10.03 2.78
N ASP A 96 -10.13 11.36 2.92
CA ASP A 96 -10.19 12.12 4.18
C ASP A 96 -9.36 11.66 5.41
N SER A 97 -8.17 12.25 5.59
CA SER A 97 -7.55 12.37 6.92
C SER A 97 -6.95 13.77 7.14
N LYS A 98 -7.18 14.36 8.32
CA LYS A 98 -6.89 15.79 8.61
C LYS A 98 -5.63 16.01 9.46
N TYR A 99 -4.53 15.37 9.09
CA TYR A 99 -3.26 15.47 9.81
C TYR A 99 -2.09 15.71 8.85
N LYS A 100 -1.13 16.53 9.28
CA LYS A 100 0.16 16.71 8.60
C LYS A 100 1.28 16.14 9.46
N LEU A 101 2.20 15.41 8.83
CA LEU A 101 3.40 14.86 9.45
C LEU A 101 4.54 15.88 9.36
N LEU A 102 5.27 16.09 10.46
CA LEU A 102 6.42 16.98 10.53
C LEU A 102 7.76 16.20 10.49
N PRO A 103 8.88 16.81 10.07
CA PRO A 103 10.19 16.12 9.92
C PRO A 103 10.78 15.50 11.21
N ASN A 104 10.14 15.70 12.36
CA ASN A 104 10.49 15.11 13.65
C ASN A 104 9.53 14.00 14.10
N GLY A 105 8.67 13.49 13.20
CA GLY A 105 7.80 12.33 13.43
C GLY A 105 6.46 12.61 14.14
N TYR A 106 6.12 13.87 14.41
CA TYR A 106 4.85 14.25 15.04
C TYR A 106 3.76 14.57 14.01
N LEU A 107 2.51 14.28 14.38
CA LEU A 107 1.29 14.61 13.62
C LEU A 107 0.61 15.86 14.21
N GLU A 108 0.28 16.82 13.36
CA GLU A 108 -0.48 18.03 13.71
C GLU A 108 -1.86 18.04 13.03
N GLN A 109 -2.91 18.44 13.75
CA GLN A 109 -4.29 18.48 13.24
C GLN A 109 -4.61 19.86 12.65
N VAL A 110 -4.96 19.91 11.36
CA VAL A 110 -5.25 21.19 10.68
C VAL A 110 -6.66 21.68 11.02
N SER A 111 -6.76 22.57 12.00
CA SER A 111 -7.97 23.38 12.25
C SER A 111 -7.98 24.63 11.35
N GLY A 112 -9.00 24.78 10.50
CA GLY A 112 -9.12 25.93 9.61
C GLY A 112 -9.29 27.25 10.36
N ASP A 113 -8.49 28.26 9.99
CA ASP A 113 -8.53 29.60 10.59
C ASP A 113 -9.71 30.43 10.04
N SER A 114 -10.40 31.12 10.93
CA SER A 114 -11.38 32.18 10.63
C SER A 114 -11.12 33.39 11.54
N GLY A 115 -9.90 33.94 11.41
CA GLY A 115 -9.35 34.95 12.29
C GLY A 115 -10.14 36.28 12.35
N PRO A 116 -10.25 36.91 13.54
CA PRO A 116 -10.81 38.26 13.69
C PRO A 116 -9.77 39.36 13.42
N GLU A 117 -10.24 40.54 13.01
CA GLU A 117 -9.43 41.68 12.54
C GLU A 117 -8.39 42.24 13.53
N LYS A 118 -7.30 42.79 12.98
CA LYS A 118 -6.27 43.57 13.69
C LYS A 118 -6.78 44.97 14.08
N VAL A 119 -7.44 45.11 15.22
CA VAL A 119 -7.70 46.43 15.83
C VAL A 119 -6.42 46.95 16.51
N LYS A 120 -5.84 48.03 15.99
CA LYS A 120 -4.60 48.64 16.50
C LYS A 120 -4.81 49.26 17.90
N SER A 121 -3.90 48.96 18.83
CA SER A 121 -3.92 49.48 20.20
C SER A 121 -3.26 50.86 20.32
N SER A 122 -4.03 51.93 20.11
CA SER A 122 -3.62 53.29 20.50
C SER A 122 -4.77 54.06 21.18
N GLY A 123 -4.46 54.77 22.27
CA GLY A 123 -5.37 55.73 22.93
C GLY A 123 -6.21 55.25 24.13
N LEU A 124 -6.45 53.94 24.31
CA LEU A 124 -7.47 53.45 25.27
C LEU A 124 -7.16 53.72 26.77
N LEU A 125 -5.90 53.97 27.13
CA LEU A 125 -5.50 54.33 28.51
C LEU A 125 -5.88 55.78 28.90
N GLY A 126 -6.18 56.66 27.94
CA GLY A 126 -6.40 58.10 28.19
C GLY A 126 -7.82 58.49 28.64
N SER A 127 -8.84 57.66 28.38
CA SER A 127 -10.25 57.98 28.66
C SER A 127 -10.76 57.50 30.03
N LEU A 128 -9.93 56.77 30.78
CA LEU A 128 -10.32 55.94 31.93
C LEU A 128 -10.72 56.70 33.22
N PHE A 129 -10.70 58.04 33.24
CA PHE A 129 -10.76 58.85 34.46
C PHE A 129 -11.94 59.83 34.62
N LYS A 130 -13.04 59.70 33.85
CA LYS A 130 -14.27 60.49 34.08
C LYS A 130 -15.59 59.73 33.82
N PRO A 131 -16.15 59.01 34.80
CA PRO A 131 -17.53 58.54 34.76
C PRO A 131 -18.51 59.63 35.21
N LYS A 132 -19.67 59.74 34.55
CA LYS A 132 -20.87 60.41 35.10
C LYS A 132 -22.07 59.45 35.06
N THR A 133 -22.58 59.13 36.26
CA THR A 133 -23.99 58.82 36.58
C THR A 133 -24.83 58.03 35.56
N GLY A 134 -25.18 56.77 35.90
CA GLY A 134 -26.30 56.06 35.26
C GLY A 134 -26.21 54.54 35.30
N THR A 135 -25.15 53.97 34.74
CA THR A 135 -25.07 52.53 34.38
C THR A 135 -23.92 51.78 35.06
N GLY A 136 -23.30 52.36 36.10
CA GLY A 136 -21.98 51.96 36.61
C GLY A 136 -21.86 50.51 37.09
N GLY A 137 -22.90 49.94 37.73
CA GLY A 137 -22.78 48.65 38.44
C GLY A 137 -22.33 47.46 37.58
N LEU A 138 -22.94 47.28 36.41
CA LEU A 138 -22.60 46.16 35.49
C LEU A 138 -21.23 46.37 34.83
N LEU A 139 -20.95 47.56 34.32
CA LEU A 139 -19.67 47.90 33.70
C LEU A 139 -18.51 47.77 34.69
N GLN A 140 -18.68 48.26 35.92
CA GLN A 140 -17.68 48.14 36.98
C GLN A 140 -17.52 46.68 37.43
N GLY A 141 -18.59 45.89 37.45
CA GLY A 141 -18.54 44.45 37.66
C GLY A 141 -17.71 43.71 36.61
N MET A 142 -17.89 44.03 35.32
CA MET A 142 -17.07 43.46 34.23
C MET A 142 -15.60 43.85 34.37
N LEU A 143 -15.32 45.10 34.74
CA LEU A 143 -13.96 45.62 34.88
C LEU A 143 -13.23 44.93 36.05
N TRP A 144 -13.86 44.81 37.22
CA TRP A 144 -13.33 44.03 38.35
C TRP A 144 -13.13 42.55 38.00
N ALA A 145 -14.07 41.94 37.27
CA ALA A 145 -13.95 40.54 36.84
C ALA A 145 -12.75 40.33 35.90
N GLY A 146 -12.55 41.21 34.93
CA GLY A 146 -11.39 41.18 34.03
C GLY A 146 -10.06 41.37 34.76
N THR A 147 -9.98 42.37 35.64
CA THR A 147 -8.79 42.63 36.48
C THR A 147 -8.48 41.43 37.40
N ALA A 148 -9.49 40.87 38.07
CA ALA A 148 -9.29 39.72 38.94
C ALA A 148 -8.91 38.45 38.17
N TYR A 149 -9.48 38.23 36.98
CA TYR A 149 -9.08 37.13 36.10
C TYR A 149 -7.58 37.21 35.75
N GLY A 150 -7.11 38.40 35.34
CA GLY A 150 -5.70 38.65 35.02
C GLY A 150 -4.77 38.49 36.23
N ILE A 151 -5.14 39.05 37.38
CA ILE A 151 -4.36 38.92 38.64
C ILE A 151 -4.23 37.46 39.05
N VAL A 152 -5.31 36.67 39.01
CA VAL A 152 -5.25 35.24 39.34
C VAL A 152 -4.41 34.48 38.30
N LYS A 153 -4.55 34.75 37.00
CA LYS A 153 -3.72 34.13 35.96
C LYS A 153 -2.21 34.45 36.11
N TRP A 154 -1.84 35.59 36.70
CA TRP A 154 -0.45 35.99 36.93
C TRP A 154 0.12 35.49 38.28
N LEU A 155 -0.70 35.46 39.34
CA LEU A 155 -0.28 34.99 40.67
C LEU A 155 -0.30 33.47 40.82
N ALA A 156 -1.32 32.78 40.30
CA ALA A 156 -1.54 31.36 40.59
C ALA A 156 -0.40 30.43 40.12
N PRO A 157 0.19 30.59 38.90
CA PRO A 157 1.35 29.79 38.50
C PRO A 157 2.57 30.05 39.40
N LYS A 158 2.77 31.31 39.85
CA LYS A 158 3.84 31.68 40.81
C LYS A 158 3.62 31.12 42.21
N LEU A 159 2.39 30.72 42.54
CA LEU A 159 2.03 30.01 43.77
C LEU A 159 1.99 28.47 43.56
N GLY A 160 2.46 27.97 42.42
CA GLY A 160 2.56 26.53 42.13
C GLY A 160 1.24 25.85 41.73
N LEU A 161 0.21 26.62 41.35
CA LEU A 161 -1.03 26.05 40.81
C LEU A 161 -0.84 25.68 39.34
N SER A 162 -1.32 24.50 38.93
CA SER A 162 -1.33 24.10 37.52
C SER A 162 -2.21 25.04 36.67
N ASP A 163 -2.03 25.05 35.36
CA ASP A 163 -2.75 25.97 34.48
C ASP A 163 -4.27 25.73 34.43
N GLU A 164 -4.72 24.49 34.65
CA GLU A 164 -6.15 24.16 34.73
C GLU A 164 -6.75 24.64 36.05
N LEU A 165 -6.02 24.46 37.17
CA LEU A 165 -6.45 24.98 38.47
C LEU A 165 -6.44 26.51 38.48
N THR A 166 -5.40 27.13 37.91
CA THR A 166 -5.29 28.57 37.65
C THR A 166 -6.45 29.07 36.81
N GLY A 167 -6.78 28.38 35.70
CA GLY A 167 -7.87 28.75 34.78
C GLY A 167 -9.27 28.54 35.35
N ALA A 168 -9.49 27.51 36.17
CA ALA A 168 -10.74 27.33 36.90
C ALA A 168 -10.90 28.39 38.00
N LEU A 169 -9.82 28.69 38.75
CA LEU A 169 -9.80 29.68 39.82
C LEU A 169 -10.00 31.09 39.29
N SER A 170 -9.35 31.48 38.19
CA SER A 170 -9.52 32.80 37.59
C SER A 170 -10.95 33.02 37.08
N LYS A 171 -11.58 32.00 36.49
CA LYS A 171 -13.00 32.00 36.08
C LYS A 171 -13.95 32.07 37.28
N GLY A 172 -13.69 31.30 38.33
CA GLY A 172 -14.51 31.30 39.55
C GLY A 172 -14.48 32.65 40.28
N VAL A 173 -13.29 33.22 40.48
CA VAL A 173 -13.12 34.52 41.13
C VAL A 173 -13.73 35.65 40.28
N SER A 174 -13.51 35.66 38.97
CA SER A 174 -14.06 36.71 38.10
C SER A 174 -15.58 36.66 37.99
N ALA A 175 -16.18 35.48 37.81
CA ALA A 175 -17.62 35.31 37.76
C ALA A 175 -18.28 35.65 39.11
N GLY A 176 -17.64 35.31 40.22
CA GLY A 176 -18.15 35.64 41.56
C GLY A 176 -18.14 37.14 41.85
N LEU A 177 -17.07 37.85 41.47
CA LEU A 177 -17.00 39.31 41.59
C LEU A 177 -18.00 40.02 40.67
N PHE A 178 -18.16 39.56 39.43
CA PHE A 178 -19.19 40.07 38.51
C PHE A 178 -20.59 39.91 39.09
N ALA A 179 -20.95 38.68 39.52
CA ALA A 179 -22.27 38.37 40.07
C ALA A 179 -22.56 39.13 41.38
N GLY A 180 -21.56 39.30 42.24
CA GLY A 180 -21.68 40.09 43.47
C GLY A 180 -21.92 41.57 43.20
N GLN A 181 -21.21 42.17 42.25
CA GLN A 181 -21.39 43.58 41.89
C GLN A 181 -22.71 43.82 41.14
N ALA A 182 -23.12 42.91 40.25
CA ALA A 182 -24.41 42.95 39.58
C ALA A 182 -25.58 42.82 40.59
N ALA A 183 -25.47 41.92 41.57
CA ALA A 183 -26.43 41.82 42.66
C ALA A 183 -26.46 43.10 43.51
N TYR A 184 -25.31 43.69 43.85
CA TYR A 184 -25.25 44.94 44.61
C TYR A 184 -25.97 46.09 43.89
N ALA A 185 -25.82 46.18 42.56
CA ALA A 185 -26.49 47.17 41.74
C ALA A 185 -28.02 46.95 41.64
N LEU A 186 -28.48 45.70 41.69
CA LEU A 186 -29.92 45.37 41.69
C LEU A 186 -30.57 45.59 43.06
N PHE A 187 -29.87 45.30 44.16
CA PHE A 187 -30.41 45.44 45.52
C PHE A 187 -30.35 46.86 46.09
N ASN A 188 -29.48 47.74 45.58
CA ASN A 188 -29.34 49.13 46.04
C ASN A 188 -29.79 50.17 44.99
N ALA A 189 -30.67 49.78 44.04
CA ALA A 189 -31.24 50.72 43.09
C ALA A 189 -32.32 51.58 43.76
N GLU A 190 -32.05 52.87 43.97
CA GLU A 190 -33.07 53.82 44.45
C GLU A 190 -34.26 53.90 43.49
N SER A 191 -35.45 54.17 44.05
CA SER A 191 -36.75 54.04 43.37
C SER A 191 -36.99 55.14 42.33
N GLY A 192 -36.35 55.00 41.16
CA GLY A 192 -36.47 55.95 40.03
C GLY A 192 -36.21 55.35 38.64
N SER A 193 -36.03 54.02 38.52
CA SER A 193 -35.76 53.34 37.24
C SER A 193 -36.82 52.28 36.91
N THR A 194 -37.13 52.13 35.62
CA THR A 194 -38.28 51.37 35.08
C THR A 194 -38.18 49.84 35.21
N ILE A 195 -37.15 49.32 35.89
CA ILE A 195 -36.92 47.89 36.14
C ILE A 195 -37.60 47.41 37.45
N ALA A 196 -38.19 48.32 38.24
CA ALA A 196 -38.88 48.00 39.50
C ALA A 196 -39.95 46.89 39.39
N GLY A 197 -40.60 46.73 38.22
CA GLY A 197 -41.57 45.65 37.97
C GLY A 197 -40.98 44.22 37.98
N VAL A 198 -39.66 44.08 37.84
CA VAL A 198 -38.99 42.76 37.90
C VAL A 198 -38.60 42.40 39.33
N ALA A 199 -38.19 43.37 40.15
CA ALA A 199 -37.73 43.14 41.52
C ALA A 199 -38.82 42.51 42.41
N ASP A 200 -40.02 43.10 42.42
CA ASP A 200 -41.15 42.62 43.25
C ASP A 200 -41.74 41.28 42.75
N THR A 201 -41.61 41.02 41.44
CA THR A 201 -42.03 39.75 40.82
C THR A 201 -41.08 38.60 41.22
N VAL A 202 -39.77 38.85 41.25
CA VAL A 202 -38.73 37.86 41.60
C VAL A 202 -38.75 37.50 43.09
N THR A 203 -39.10 38.43 43.98
CA THR A 203 -39.12 38.16 45.43
C THR A 203 -40.39 37.46 45.93
N THR A 204 -41.51 37.48 45.19
CA THR A 204 -42.80 36.99 45.74
C THR A 204 -43.59 35.95 44.93
N LYS A 205 -43.46 35.84 43.59
CA LYS A 205 -44.42 35.00 42.80
C LYS A 205 -43.89 34.06 41.72
N THR A 206 -42.63 34.10 41.29
CA THR A 206 -42.12 33.19 40.22
C THR A 206 -41.04 32.20 40.64
N GLY A 207 -41.06 31.75 41.91
CA GLY A 207 -40.59 30.42 42.34
C GLY A 207 -39.09 30.07 42.25
N PHE A 208 -38.26 30.89 41.59
CA PHE A 208 -36.87 30.52 41.26
C PHE A 208 -35.89 30.61 42.44
N VAL A 209 -36.21 31.39 43.49
CA VAL A 209 -35.53 31.34 44.79
C VAL A 209 -36.37 30.48 45.75
N GLY A 210 -36.34 29.16 45.52
CA GLY A 210 -37.01 28.19 46.39
C GLY A 210 -36.47 28.23 47.83
N LYS A 211 -37.31 27.86 48.80
CA LYS A 211 -37.05 28.01 50.25
C LYS A 211 -35.78 27.34 50.81
N GLY A 212 -35.07 26.52 50.01
CA GLY A 212 -33.82 25.88 50.40
C GLY A 212 -32.62 26.82 50.62
N PHE A 213 -32.66 28.06 50.09
CA PHE A 213 -31.55 29.03 50.22
C PHE A 213 -31.77 30.13 51.28
N SER A 214 -32.86 30.07 52.05
CA SER A 214 -33.23 31.10 53.05
C SER A 214 -32.27 31.24 54.24
N TRP A 215 -31.20 30.43 54.32
CA TRP A 215 -30.12 30.53 55.32
C TRP A 215 -28.91 31.34 54.80
N ILE A 216 -28.86 31.62 53.50
CA ILE A 216 -27.91 32.54 52.90
C ILE A 216 -28.57 33.92 52.87
N GLY A 217 -28.31 34.73 53.90
CA GLY A 217 -28.82 36.10 53.97
C GLY A 217 -28.45 36.90 52.71
N ALA A 218 -29.39 37.72 52.21
CA ALA A 218 -29.35 38.36 50.90
C ALA A 218 -28.32 39.52 50.76
N HIS A 219 -27.08 39.28 51.19
CA HIS A 219 -25.95 40.19 51.00
C HIS A 219 -25.29 39.90 49.64
N PRO A 220 -25.06 40.92 48.78
CA PRO A 220 -24.48 40.72 47.44
C PRO A 220 -23.16 39.95 47.41
N ILE A 221 -22.33 40.11 48.45
CA ILE A 221 -21.05 39.41 48.64
C ILE A 221 -21.26 37.88 48.67
N VAL A 222 -22.29 37.39 49.37
CA VAL A 222 -22.50 35.95 49.53
C VAL A 222 -23.15 35.33 48.29
N PHE A 223 -23.98 36.09 47.57
CA PHE A 223 -24.47 35.70 46.24
C PHE A 223 -23.32 35.57 45.24
N GLY A 224 -22.43 36.57 45.17
CA GLY A 224 -21.22 36.53 44.35
C GLY A 224 -20.31 35.36 44.70
N PHE A 225 -20.08 35.12 46.00
CA PHE A 225 -19.31 33.96 46.45
C PHE A 225 -19.93 32.62 46.02
N GLY A 226 -21.24 32.46 46.17
CA GLY A 226 -21.96 31.26 45.73
C GLY A 226 -21.80 30.99 44.22
N VAL A 227 -21.99 32.01 43.38
CA VAL A 227 -21.79 31.90 41.93
C VAL A 227 -20.33 31.55 41.59
N GLY A 228 -19.36 32.20 42.24
CA GLY A 228 -17.94 31.94 42.00
C GLY A 228 -17.52 30.51 42.36
N VAL A 229 -18.04 29.95 43.45
CA VAL A 229 -17.81 28.55 43.85
C VAL A 229 -18.44 27.57 42.86
N VAL A 230 -19.65 27.85 42.35
CA VAL A 230 -20.30 27.00 41.33
C VAL A 230 -19.52 27.03 40.00
N VAL A 231 -19.12 28.21 39.53
CA VAL A 231 -18.32 28.36 38.29
C VAL A 231 -16.95 27.69 38.43
N PHE A 232 -16.31 27.78 39.61
CA PHE A 232 -15.07 27.06 39.91
C PHE A 232 -15.28 25.54 39.83
N ALA A 233 -16.30 25.01 40.52
CA ALA A 233 -16.59 23.58 40.58
C ALA A 233 -16.94 22.98 39.21
N LEU A 234 -17.68 23.71 38.36
CA LEU A 234 -17.99 23.31 36.98
C LEU A 234 -16.78 23.42 36.03
N SER A 235 -15.85 24.35 36.30
CA SER A 235 -14.64 24.54 35.48
C SER A 235 -13.49 23.59 35.84
N TYR A 236 -13.45 23.10 37.08
CA TYR A 236 -12.34 22.29 37.59
C TYR A 236 -12.47 20.80 37.20
N LYS A 237 -11.86 20.43 36.07
CA LYS A 237 -11.66 19.02 35.68
C LYS A 237 -10.38 18.47 36.32
N LYS A 238 -10.52 17.41 37.11
CA LYS A 238 -9.40 16.73 37.79
C LYS A 238 -8.77 15.69 36.86
N VAL A 239 -7.70 16.07 36.15
CA VAL A 239 -6.94 15.14 35.28
C VAL A 239 -6.15 14.14 36.14
N GLU A 240 -6.22 12.85 35.78
CA GLU A 240 -5.42 11.79 36.39
C GLU A 240 -4.34 11.32 35.40
N TYR A 241 -3.11 11.79 35.59
CA TYR A 241 -1.97 11.37 34.80
C TYR A 241 -1.54 9.95 35.22
N LYS A 242 -2.08 8.93 34.55
CA LYS A 242 -1.39 7.66 34.42
C LYS A 242 -0.11 7.92 33.62
N ARG A 243 1.04 7.75 34.25
CA ARG A 243 2.30 7.64 33.53
C ARG A 243 2.28 6.30 32.79
N VAL A 244 2.16 6.34 31.47
CA VAL A 244 2.47 5.22 30.60
C VAL A 244 3.93 5.42 30.19
N ASP A 245 4.83 4.75 30.89
CA ASP A 245 6.23 4.69 30.49
C ASP A 245 6.33 3.80 29.24
N PHE A 246 6.43 4.43 28.07
CA PHE A 246 6.77 3.75 26.83
C PHE A 246 8.25 3.37 26.87
N ILE A 247 8.56 2.24 27.49
CA ILE A 247 9.85 1.58 27.31
C ILE A 247 9.83 1.00 25.90
N CYS A 248 10.64 1.54 25.00
CA CYS A 248 10.90 0.95 23.69
C CYS A 248 11.84 -0.26 23.85
N ASP A 249 11.37 -1.29 24.55
CA ASP A 249 11.99 -2.60 24.53
C ASP A 249 12.02 -3.13 23.09
N PRO A 250 13.00 -3.97 22.70
CA PRO A 250 12.99 -4.63 21.40
C PRO A 250 11.66 -5.35 21.21
N TRP A 251 11.01 -5.12 20.06
CA TRP A 251 9.73 -5.77 19.78
C TRP A 251 9.89 -7.30 19.84
N GLN A 252 8.99 -7.95 20.58
CA GLN A 252 8.96 -9.40 20.76
C GLN A 252 7.58 -9.92 20.32
N ALA A 253 7.58 -10.95 19.48
CA ALA A 253 6.37 -11.64 19.11
C ALA A 253 5.69 -12.29 20.33
N PRO A 254 4.36 -12.46 20.32
CA PRO A 254 3.64 -13.26 21.32
C PRO A 254 4.26 -14.66 21.50
N ILE A 255 4.28 -15.16 22.73
CA ILE A 255 4.79 -16.52 23.00
C ILE A 255 3.74 -17.54 22.50
N GLY A 256 4.12 -18.38 21.54
CA GLY A 256 3.23 -19.36 20.91
C GLY A 256 3.03 -19.10 19.42
N GLY A 257 1.89 -19.56 18.89
CA GLY A 257 1.51 -19.38 17.49
C GLY A 257 0.02 -19.53 17.22
N ASP A 258 -0.82 -19.42 18.25
CA ASP A 258 -2.28 -19.60 18.19
C ASP A 258 -2.96 -18.61 17.20
N ASP A 259 -2.26 -17.53 16.85
CA ASP A 259 -2.72 -16.43 16.00
C ASP A 259 -2.12 -16.42 14.57
N CYS A 260 -1.20 -17.34 14.21
CA CYS A 260 -0.44 -17.28 12.94
C CYS A 260 -1.35 -17.19 11.69
N GLU A 261 -2.44 -17.93 11.68
CA GLU A 261 -3.38 -18.02 10.55
C GLU A 261 -4.12 -16.70 10.27
N LYS A 262 -4.14 -15.75 11.22
CA LYS A 262 -4.70 -14.39 11.01
C LYS A 262 -3.92 -13.58 9.96
N CYS A 263 -2.75 -14.06 9.54
CA CYS A 263 -1.99 -13.51 8.42
C CYS A 263 -2.62 -13.87 7.06
N ASN A 264 -3.33 -14.99 6.98
CA ASN A 264 -3.81 -15.60 5.73
C ASN A 264 -5.18 -15.03 5.33
N ASP A 265 -5.40 -13.74 5.59
CA ASP A 265 -6.70 -13.07 5.46
C ASP A 265 -7.04 -12.60 4.04
N GLY A 266 -6.12 -12.79 3.08
CA GLY A 266 -6.26 -12.37 1.68
C GLY A 266 -6.29 -10.85 1.45
N MET A 267 -6.36 -10.03 2.51
CA MET A 267 -6.46 -8.57 2.42
C MET A 267 -5.09 -7.90 2.30
N ASN A 268 -4.02 -8.53 2.79
CA ASN A 268 -2.65 -8.06 2.64
C ASN A 268 -1.71 -9.26 2.47
N PRO A 269 -0.65 -9.19 1.63
CA PRO A 269 0.34 -10.26 1.51
C PRO A 269 0.93 -10.67 2.86
N CYS A 270 1.00 -11.97 3.12
CA CYS A 270 1.49 -12.50 4.38
C CYS A 270 3.02 -12.56 4.43
N SER A 271 3.68 -11.40 4.49
CA SER A 271 5.14 -11.34 4.54
C SER A 271 5.74 -12.05 5.75
N GLU A 272 6.99 -12.49 5.67
CA GLU A 272 7.69 -13.17 6.78
C GLU A 272 7.69 -12.35 8.07
N TYR A 273 7.74 -11.02 7.95
CA TYR A 273 7.59 -10.10 9.09
C TYR A 273 6.16 -10.11 9.64
N ARG A 274 5.12 -10.01 8.79
CA ARG A 274 3.70 -10.08 9.23
C ARG A 274 3.44 -11.42 9.94
N CYS A 275 3.89 -12.52 9.35
CA CYS A 275 3.74 -13.87 9.92
C CYS A 275 4.40 -13.98 11.30
N LYS A 276 5.71 -13.67 11.39
CA LYS A 276 6.43 -13.70 12.67
C LYS A 276 5.90 -12.70 13.69
N SER A 277 5.18 -11.65 13.28
CA SER A 277 4.59 -10.69 14.21
C SER A 277 3.44 -11.23 15.05
N LEU A 278 2.81 -12.33 14.61
CA LEU A 278 1.68 -12.96 15.29
C LEU A 278 2.11 -13.96 16.39
N GLY A 279 3.35 -14.47 16.33
CA GLY A 279 3.84 -15.40 17.35
C GLY A 279 5.27 -15.91 17.10
N GLN A 280 6.00 -16.21 18.18
CA GLN A 280 7.38 -16.71 18.16
C GLN A 280 7.54 -18.07 17.45
N ALA A 281 6.44 -18.83 17.33
CA ALA A 281 6.39 -20.10 16.60
C ALA A 281 5.64 -20.00 15.26
N CYS A 282 5.38 -18.79 14.76
CA CYS A 282 4.82 -18.59 13.43
C CYS A 282 5.90 -18.65 12.34
N GLY A 283 5.62 -19.37 11.26
CA GLY A 283 6.47 -19.43 10.08
C GLY A 283 5.67 -19.62 8.81
N ILE A 284 6.28 -19.32 7.67
CA ILE A 284 5.67 -19.45 6.34
C ILE A 284 5.96 -20.84 5.78
N VAL A 285 4.91 -21.52 5.32
CA VAL A 285 5.00 -22.65 4.38
C VAL A 285 4.73 -22.17 2.95
N ASN A 286 5.11 -22.99 1.96
CA ASN A 286 5.00 -22.67 0.53
C ASN A 286 5.83 -21.43 0.12
N LYS A 287 6.91 -21.14 0.86
CA LYS A 287 7.75 -19.94 0.65
C LYS A 287 8.30 -19.88 -0.78
N GLY A 288 8.12 -18.75 -1.46
CA GLY A 288 8.49 -18.55 -2.86
C GLY A 288 7.43 -18.98 -3.89
N THR A 289 6.20 -19.26 -3.46
CA THR A 289 5.03 -19.47 -4.34
C THR A 289 3.99 -18.37 -4.12
N GLU A 290 2.94 -18.31 -4.94
CA GLU A 290 1.82 -17.38 -4.73
C GLU A 290 0.98 -17.73 -3.46
N ASP A 291 1.11 -18.97 -2.97
CA ASP A 291 0.36 -19.54 -1.85
C ASP A 291 1.13 -19.52 -0.50
N GLU A 292 1.97 -18.50 -0.26
CA GLU A 292 2.67 -18.31 1.03
C GLU A 292 1.68 -18.20 2.20
N LYS A 293 1.68 -19.21 3.09
CA LYS A 293 0.75 -19.30 4.22
C LYS A 293 1.50 -19.29 5.54
N CYS A 294 1.10 -18.42 6.46
CA CYS A 294 1.63 -18.39 7.82
C CYS A 294 0.90 -19.39 8.71
N VAL A 295 1.66 -20.21 9.41
CA VAL A 295 1.17 -21.38 10.14
C VAL A 295 1.94 -21.56 11.44
N TRP A 296 1.35 -22.28 12.40
CA TRP A 296 2.01 -22.57 13.67
C TRP A 296 3.02 -23.73 13.54
N LEU A 297 4.29 -23.40 13.31
CA LEU A 297 5.40 -24.36 13.27
C LEU A 297 5.83 -24.74 14.69
N ASN A 298 4.97 -25.47 15.40
CA ASN A 298 5.20 -25.91 16.78
C ASN A 298 6.19 -27.09 16.83
N PRO A 299 7.43 -26.95 17.34
CA PRO A 299 8.41 -28.05 17.34
C PRO A 299 8.08 -29.18 18.33
N ARG A 300 6.98 -29.07 19.08
CA ARG A 300 6.45 -30.10 19.99
C ARG A 300 5.19 -30.78 19.45
N ASP A 301 4.67 -30.35 18.31
CA ASP A 301 3.56 -31.05 17.66
C ASP A 301 4.10 -32.25 16.86
N VAL A 302 4.05 -33.41 17.53
CA VAL A 302 4.46 -34.73 17.01
C VAL A 302 3.31 -35.50 16.36
N ASN A 303 2.15 -34.87 16.20
CA ASN A 303 0.95 -35.53 15.69
C ASN A 303 0.88 -35.36 14.17
N SER A 304 0.67 -36.46 13.44
CA SER A 304 0.34 -36.39 12.01
C SER A 304 -0.96 -35.62 11.75
N PRO A 305 -1.20 -35.07 10.55
CA PRO A 305 -2.49 -34.49 10.18
C PRO A 305 -3.66 -35.46 10.42
N ILE A 306 -4.79 -34.94 10.91
CA ILE A 306 -6.06 -35.67 10.96
C ILE A 306 -6.72 -35.51 9.57
N ILE A 307 -7.12 -36.60 8.92
CA ILE A 307 -7.76 -36.59 7.59
C ILE A 307 -9.27 -36.87 7.72
N ARG A 308 -10.08 -36.16 6.92
CA ARG A 308 -11.50 -36.44 6.66
C ARG A 308 -11.85 -36.18 5.19
N ALA A 309 -12.98 -36.68 4.73
CA ALA A 309 -13.53 -36.34 3.41
C ALA A 309 -13.85 -34.83 3.30
N TRP A 310 -13.85 -34.30 2.08
CA TRP A 310 -14.27 -32.93 1.79
C TRP A 310 -15.54 -32.91 0.93
N ASP A 311 -16.71 -32.82 1.56
CA ASP A 311 -18.01 -32.89 0.90
C ASP A 311 -18.15 -31.89 -0.28
N ASP A 312 -17.71 -30.63 -0.14
CA ASP A 312 -17.82 -29.61 -1.21
C ASP A 312 -16.90 -29.86 -2.43
N ALA A 313 -15.92 -30.77 -2.30
CA ALA A 313 -15.04 -31.16 -3.40
C ALA A 313 -15.61 -32.30 -4.26
N LEU A 314 -16.60 -33.05 -3.78
CA LEU A 314 -17.18 -34.16 -4.52
C LEU A 314 -18.09 -33.63 -5.64
N LYS A 315 -17.59 -33.71 -6.88
CA LYS A 315 -18.27 -33.20 -8.08
C LYS A 315 -18.16 -34.25 -9.18
N VAL A 316 -19.29 -34.64 -9.77
CA VAL A 316 -19.32 -35.64 -10.85
C VAL A 316 -19.86 -34.97 -12.11
N GLU A 317 -19.00 -34.86 -13.11
CA GLU A 317 -19.31 -34.18 -14.37
C GLU A 317 -19.97 -35.21 -15.31
N SER A 318 -21.30 -35.34 -15.26
CA SER A 318 -22.02 -36.31 -16.09
C SER A 318 -23.29 -35.78 -16.77
N VAL A 319 -23.56 -36.29 -17.97
CA VAL A 319 -24.73 -35.95 -18.82
C VAL A 319 -26.06 -36.20 -18.09
N ASN A 320 -26.08 -37.17 -17.18
CA ASN A 320 -27.30 -37.68 -16.54
C ASN A 320 -27.57 -37.07 -15.14
N LYS A 321 -26.78 -36.08 -14.69
CA LYS A 321 -26.88 -35.49 -13.33
C LYS A 321 -26.75 -36.51 -12.20
N ILE A 322 -25.74 -37.35 -12.29
CA ILE A 322 -25.44 -38.34 -11.24
C ILE A 322 -25.09 -37.59 -9.94
N SER A 323 -25.68 -38.02 -8.83
CA SER A 323 -25.38 -37.51 -7.49
C SER A 323 -24.61 -38.59 -6.73
N CYS A 324 -23.35 -38.30 -6.38
CA CYS A 324 -22.57 -39.16 -5.50
C CYS A 324 -22.34 -38.45 -4.17
N ASP A 325 -22.38 -39.21 -3.09
CA ASP A 325 -22.18 -38.73 -1.73
C ASP A 325 -21.05 -39.52 -1.07
N TYR A 326 -20.31 -38.90 -0.15
CA TYR A 326 -19.47 -39.64 0.76
C TYR A 326 -20.31 -40.43 1.77
N THR A 327 -20.03 -41.72 1.89
CA THR A 327 -20.55 -42.58 2.96
C THR A 327 -19.39 -43.08 3.83
N ASN A 328 -19.69 -43.62 5.02
CA ASN A 328 -18.68 -44.08 5.98
C ASN A 328 -17.61 -43.02 6.34
N LEU A 329 -18.03 -41.79 6.71
CA LEU A 329 -17.20 -40.60 7.03
C LEU A 329 -16.27 -40.75 8.26
N ALA A 330 -15.37 -41.74 8.25
CA ALA A 330 -14.56 -42.16 9.40
C ALA A 330 -13.22 -41.40 9.49
N GLN A 331 -13.24 -40.23 10.14
CA GLN A 331 -12.05 -39.38 10.32
C GLN A 331 -10.87 -40.13 10.94
N ARG A 332 -9.68 -39.97 10.36
CA ARG A 332 -8.46 -40.66 10.78
C ARG A 332 -7.51 -39.72 11.54
N PRO A 333 -7.02 -40.08 12.74
CA PRO A 333 -7.37 -41.26 13.54
C PRO A 333 -8.65 -41.03 14.38
N PRO A 334 -9.31 -42.10 14.87
CA PRO A 334 -8.97 -43.53 14.73
C PRO A 334 -9.71 -44.24 13.58
N GLY A 335 -10.54 -43.53 12.81
CA GLY A 335 -11.20 -44.06 11.61
C GLY A 335 -10.20 -44.34 10.48
N GLY A 336 -10.64 -45.08 9.46
CA GLY A 336 -9.76 -45.58 8.40
C GLY A 336 -9.94 -44.93 7.02
N GLY A 337 -10.99 -44.14 6.78
CA GLY A 337 -11.33 -43.75 5.40
C GLY A 337 -12.70 -43.11 5.19
N THR A 338 -13.15 -43.16 3.93
CA THR A 338 -14.50 -42.87 3.45
C THR A 338 -14.79 -43.72 2.21
N GLU A 339 -16.05 -43.92 1.92
CA GLU A 339 -16.55 -44.53 0.69
C GLU A 339 -17.28 -43.47 -0.15
N ILE A 340 -17.36 -43.64 -1.48
CA ILE A 340 -18.13 -42.77 -2.38
C ILE A 340 -19.21 -43.61 -3.06
N GLU A 341 -20.48 -43.31 -2.77
CA GLU A 341 -21.63 -43.99 -3.37
C GLU A 341 -22.38 -43.04 -4.33
N CYS A 342 -22.53 -43.47 -5.58
CA CYS A 342 -23.30 -42.77 -6.61
C CYS A 342 -24.75 -43.24 -6.61
N LYS A 343 -25.66 -42.44 -6.06
CA LYS A 343 -27.07 -42.84 -5.93
C LYS A 343 -27.78 -42.79 -7.27
N GLU A 344 -28.78 -43.66 -7.41
CA GLU A 344 -29.58 -43.84 -8.63
C GLU A 344 -28.82 -44.43 -9.85
N THR A 345 -27.54 -44.81 -9.71
CA THR A 345 -26.79 -45.57 -10.71
C THR A 345 -26.95 -47.09 -10.53
N ARG A 346 -26.28 -47.89 -11.39
CA ARG A 346 -26.20 -49.35 -11.24
C ARG A 346 -25.30 -49.69 -10.04
N ASN A 347 -25.81 -50.51 -9.12
CA ASN A 347 -25.10 -50.99 -7.93
C ASN A 347 -24.53 -49.88 -7.01
N ASN A 348 -25.05 -48.65 -7.08
CA ASN A 348 -24.48 -47.42 -6.47
C ASN A 348 -23.05 -47.04 -6.95
N CYS A 349 -22.56 -47.63 -8.04
CA CYS A 349 -21.20 -47.38 -8.54
C CYS A 349 -21.12 -46.14 -9.45
N LEU A 350 -19.95 -45.52 -9.53
CA LEU A 350 -19.65 -44.51 -10.54
C LEU A 350 -19.65 -45.17 -11.93
N PRO A 351 -20.29 -44.61 -12.98
CA PRO A 351 -20.17 -45.20 -14.31
C PRO A 351 -18.75 -45.09 -14.88
N ALA A 352 -18.46 -45.96 -15.84
CA ALA A 352 -17.22 -45.94 -16.62
C ALA A 352 -16.91 -44.54 -17.16
N PHE A 353 -15.62 -44.17 -17.21
CA PHE A 353 -15.11 -42.95 -17.86
C PHE A 353 -15.79 -41.63 -17.44
N THR A 354 -16.49 -41.62 -16.30
CA THR A 354 -17.15 -40.42 -15.78
C THR A 354 -16.14 -39.61 -14.99
N PRO A 355 -15.77 -38.38 -15.40
CA PRO A 355 -14.83 -37.56 -14.65
C PRO A 355 -15.44 -37.16 -13.30
N PHE A 356 -14.69 -37.35 -12.23
CA PHE A 356 -15.06 -36.90 -10.90
C PHE A 356 -13.93 -36.19 -10.19
N GLU A 357 -14.27 -35.10 -9.51
CA GLU A 357 -13.45 -34.47 -8.50
C GLU A 357 -13.89 -35.01 -7.13
N PHE A 358 -12.93 -35.30 -6.26
CA PHE A 358 -13.16 -35.62 -4.86
C PHE A 358 -12.06 -34.94 -4.03
N GLY A 359 -12.20 -34.88 -2.71
CA GLY A 359 -11.17 -34.27 -1.87
C GLY A 359 -11.13 -34.74 -0.43
N VAL A 360 -10.08 -34.32 0.26
CA VAL A 360 -9.88 -34.52 1.69
C VAL A 360 -9.56 -33.19 2.38
N GLN A 361 -10.01 -33.04 3.62
CA GLN A 361 -9.60 -31.95 4.49
C GLN A 361 -8.66 -32.46 5.60
N THR A 362 -7.69 -31.64 5.96
CA THR A 362 -6.78 -31.84 7.08
C THR A 362 -7.03 -30.84 8.20
N ASN A 363 -6.78 -31.23 9.45
CA ASN A 363 -6.94 -30.33 10.60
C ASN A 363 -5.77 -29.33 10.80
N LYS A 364 -4.78 -29.37 9.91
CA LYS A 364 -3.56 -28.56 9.91
C LYS A 364 -3.00 -28.50 8.48
N PRO A 365 -2.19 -27.49 8.12
CA PRO A 365 -1.51 -27.42 6.84
C PRO A 365 -0.66 -28.67 6.64
N ALA A 366 -0.91 -29.38 5.55
CA ALA A 366 -0.29 -30.66 5.26
C ALA A 366 -0.03 -30.81 3.77
N GLN A 367 1.04 -31.52 3.43
CA GLN A 367 1.33 -31.95 2.06
C GLN A 367 0.81 -33.39 1.93
N CYS A 368 -0.14 -33.62 1.02
CA CYS A 368 -0.80 -34.92 0.87
C CYS A 368 -0.32 -35.67 -0.37
N LYS A 369 -0.21 -37.00 -0.26
CA LYS A 369 0.04 -37.93 -1.35
C LYS A 369 -1.08 -38.95 -1.46
N ILE A 370 -1.25 -39.49 -2.66
CA ILE A 370 -2.23 -40.51 -3.00
C ILE A 370 -1.55 -41.65 -3.77
N ASP A 371 -2.03 -42.87 -3.61
CA ASP A 371 -1.53 -44.03 -4.35
C ASP A 371 -2.63 -45.08 -4.52
N PHE A 372 -2.56 -45.85 -5.62
CA PHE A 372 -3.41 -47.02 -5.87
C PHE A 372 -2.90 -48.26 -5.12
N LYS A 373 -1.63 -48.23 -4.68
CA LYS A 373 -0.99 -49.31 -3.91
C LYS A 373 -0.77 -48.91 -2.45
N LEU A 374 -1.02 -49.85 -1.55
CA LEU A 374 -0.64 -49.70 -0.15
C LEU A 374 0.90 -49.73 0.02
N THR A 375 1.50 -48.58 0.31
CA THR A 375 2.93 -48.42 0.64
C THR A 375 3.20 -48.61 2.14
N GLU A 376 4.47 -48.79 2.56
CA GLU A 376 4.84 -48.81 3.99
C GLU A 376 4.77 -47.40 4.59
N GLY A 377 5.21 -46.38 3.85
CA GLY A 377 5.26 -44.98 4.32
C GLY A 377 4.87 -43.91 3.29
N TYR A 378 4.86 -42.64 3.73
CA TYR A 378 4.54 -41.46 2.91
C TYR A 378 5.56 -41.21 1.80
N GLU A 379 6.86 -41.37 2.09
CA GLU A 379 7.93 -41.10 1.12
C GLU A 379 7.81 -41.98 -0.13
N GLU A 380 7.38 -43.23 0.04
CA GLU A 380 7.26 -44.25 -1.02
C GLU A 380 6.09 -44.05 -1.97
N MET A 381 5.06 -43.27 -1.58
CA MET A 381 3.89 -43.03 -2.42
C MET A 381 4.27 -42.21 -3.65
N ALA A 382 3.78 -42.63 -4.82
CA ALA A 382 4.23 -42.10 -6.10
C ALA A 382 3.67 -40.71 -6.43
N TYR A 383 2.42 -40.40 -6.05
CA TYR A 383 1.69 -39.23 -6.54
C TYR A 383 1.36 -38.23 -5.42
N TYR A 384 1.49 -36.93 -5.71
CA TYR A 384 0.94 -35.87 -4.86
C TYR A 384 -0.58 -35.74 -5.09
N PHE A 385 -1.34 -35.49 -4.03
CA PHE A 385 -2.80 -35.36 -4.10
C PHE A 385 -3.16 -34.09 -4.87
N GLY A 386 -3.80 -34.23 -6.03
CA GLY A 386 -4.08 -33.11 -6.94
C GLY A 386 -2.84 -32.52 -7.63
N GLU A 387 -1.77 -33.31 -7.77
CA GLU A 387 -0.44 -32.90 -8.26
C GLU A 387 0.26 -31.79 -7.45
N SER A 388 -0.37 -31.29 -6.37
CA SER A 388 0.14 -30.22 -5.53
C SER A 388 1.08 -30.74 -4.43
N ASN A 389 2.30 -30.21 -4.39
CA ASN A 389 3.24 -30.43 -3.28
C ASN A 389 3.15 -29.31 -2.21
N LEU A 390 2.10 -28.50 -2.20
CA LEU A 390 1.91 -27.42 -1.23
C LEU A 390 1.37 -27.94 0.11
N PHE A 391 1.60 -27.17 1.17
CA PHE A 391 1.03 -27.40 2.50
C PHE A 391 -0.31 -26.69 2.64
N ASP A 392 -1.39 -27.46 2.64
CA ASP A 392 -2.76 -26.97 2.60
C ASP A 392 -3.70 -27.70 3.55
N TYR A 393 -4.88 -27.12 3.77
CA TYR A 393 -5.98 -27.71 4.56
C TYR A 393 -6.93 -28.56 3.73
N ASN A 394 -6.97 -28.32 2.42
CA ASN A 394 -8.02 -28.75 1.52
C ASN A 394 -7.35 -29.25 0.24
N HIS A 395 -7.50 -30.54 -0.05
CA HIS A 395 -6.85 -31.18 -1.18
C HIS A 395 -7.93 -31.75 -2.10
N THR A 396 -7.92 -31.41 -3.39
CA THR A 396 -8.78 -32.01 -4.41
C THR A 396 -7.97 -32.93 -5.33
N GLN A 397 -8.63 -33.96 -5.85
CA GLN A 397 -8.09 -34.87 -6.84
C GLN A 397 -9.18 -35.08 -7.88
N ARG A 398 -8.85 -34.84 -9.15
CA ARG A 398 -9.67 -35.28 -10.28
C ARG A 398 -9.22 -36.68 -10.69
N LEU A 399 -10.16 -37.57 -10.96
CA LEU A 399 -9.93 -38.89 -11.54
C LEU A 399 -11.00 -39.20 -12.58
N ASN A 400 -10.66 -40.16 -13.43
CA ASN A 400 -11.45 -40.56 -14.57
C ASN A 400 -11.10 -42.02 -14.88
N ILE A 401 -11.89 -42.96 -14.35
CA ILE A 401 -11.49 -44.37 -14.28
C ILE A 401 -12.22 -45.21 -15.35
N PRO A 402 -11.49 -45.93 -16.22
CA PRO A 402 -12.07 -46.87 -17.17
C PRO A 402 -12.75 -48.04 -16.45
N ASN A 403 -13.80 -48.60 -17.04
CA ASN A 403 -14.36 -49.86 -16.53
C ASN A 403 -13.38 -51.03 -16.72
N LYS A 404 -13.63 -52.09 -15.96
CA LYS A 404 -12.85 -53.34 -16.01
C LYS A 404 -12.74 -53.91 -17.43
N ARG A 405 -13.82 -53.89 -18.23
CA ARG A 405 -13.83 -54.40 -19.61
C ARG A 405 -12.86 -53.63 -20.52
N ALA A 406 -12.73 -52.31 -20.35
CA ALA A 406 -11.77 -51.51 -21.09
C ALA A 406 -10.33 -51.82 -20.65
N ILE A 407 -10.06 -51.92 -19.35
CA ILE A 407 -8.74 -52.32 -18.82
C ILE A 407 -8.34 -53.71 -19.36
N GLU A 408 -9.24 -54.69 -19.28
CA GLU A 408 -9.02 -56.05 -19.82
C GLU A 408 -8.79 -56.05 -21.34
N ALA A 409 -9.54 -55.24 -22.10
CA ALA A 409 -9.36 -55.11 -23.55
C ALA A 409 -8.00 -54.49 -23.93
N LEU A 410 -7.54 -53.51 -23.15
CA LEU A 410 -6.25 -52.86 -23.37
C LEU A 410 -5.07 -53.80 -23.08
N VAL A 411 -5.11 -54.57 -21.98
CA VAL A 411 -4.10 -55.59 -21.68
C VAL A 411 -4.07 -56.66 -22.78
N GLN A 412 -5.24 -57.13 -23.22
CA GLN A 412 -5.33 -58.06 -24.36
C GLN A 412 -4.79 -57.45 -25.67
N SER A 413 -4.93 -56.13 -25.88
CA SER A 413 -4.42 -55.46 -27.09
C SER A 413 -2.89 -55.36 -27.15
N GLN A 414 -2.22 -55.25 -25.99
CA GLN A 414 -0.76 -55.17 -25.88
C GLN A 414 -0.08 -56.54 -25.83
N ASN A 415 -0.87 -57.63 -25.73
CA ASN A 415 -0.36 -59.01 -25.66
C ASN A 415 0.57 -59.24 -24.43
N ASP A 416 0.37 -58.45 -23.37
CA ASP A 416 1.13 -58.43 -22.13
C ASP A 416 0.35 -59.13 -21.00
N SER A 417 1.03 -59.55 -19.93
CA SER A 417 0.38 -60.15 -18.77
C SER A 417 -0.33 -59.10 -17.91
N LEU A 418 -1.46 -59.49 -17.30
CA LEU A 418 -2.28 -58.66 -16.40
C LEU A 418 -1.66 -58.57 -14.99
N ASP A 419 -0.34 -58.38 -14.93
CA ASP A 419 0.49 -58.51 -13.73
C ASP A 419 1.53 -57.37 -13.65
N GLU A 420 1.70 -56.83 -12.44
CA GLU A 420 2.72 -55.87 -11.98
C GLU A 420 2.89 -54.50 -12.68
N THR A 421 2.59 -54.31 -13.98
CA THR A 421 3.06 -53.12 -14.73
C THR A 421 2.19 -51.85 -14.65
N THR A 422 0.87 -51.95 -14.47
CA THR A 422 -0.05 -50.81 -14.61
C THR A 422 -0.46 -50.14 -13.30
N GLY A 423 -0.20 -50.76 -12.13
CA GLY A 423 -0.55 -50.23 -10.80
C GLY A 423 -2.05 -50.18 -10.45
N ILE A 424 -2.94 -50.28 -11.43
CA ILE A 424 -4.40 -50.27 -11.24
C ILE A 424 -4.88 -51.69 -10.85
N PHE A 425 -4.78 -52.03 -9.58
CA PHE A 425 -5.27 -53.29 -9.02
C PHE A 425 -6.80 -53.22 -8.82
N ILE A 426 -7.57 -53.83 -9.73
CA ILE A 426 -9.01 -54.04 -9.53
C ILE A 426 -9.21 -55.25 -8.59
N GLU A 427 -9.12 -55.01 -7.29
CA GLU A 427 -9.55 -56.01 -6.32
C GLU A 427 -11.07 -56.18 -6.31
N ASN A 428 -11.51 -57.28 -5.69
CA ASN A 428 -12.90 -57.65 -5.36
C ASN A 428 -14.02 -56.83 -6.03
N ASN A 429 -14.50 -57.32 -7.18
CA ASN A 429 -15.82 -56.98 -7.72
C ASN A 429 -15.99 -55.50 -8.16
N ASN A 430 -14.94 -54.93 -8.77
CA ASN A 430 -14.87 -53.58 -9.37
C ASN A 430 -14.76 -52.44 -8.34
N GLN A 431 -14.25 -52.74 -7.15
CA GLN A 431 -13.93 -51.77 -6.11
C GLN A 431 -12.49 -51.25 -6.26
N TYR A 432 -12.30 -49.97 -5.97
CA TYR A 432 -11.03 -49.25 -6.03
C TYR A 432 -10.79 -48.60 -4.67
N ASP A 433 -9.64 -48.90 -4.06
CA ASP A 433 -9.19 -48.28 -2.82
C ASP A 433 -7.99 -47.38 -3.09
N LEU A 434 -8.15 -46.07 -2.85
CA LEU A 434 -7.06 -45.11 -2.93
C LEU A 434 -6.51 -44.82 -1.54
N TYR A 435 -5.21 -45.03 -1.38
CA TYR A 435 -4.51 -44.81 -0.12
C TYR A 435 -4.00 -43.37 -0.06
N VAL A 436 -4.40 -42.63 0.96
CA VAL A 436 -4.00 -41.24 1.18
C VAL A 436 -3.15 -41.15 2.44
N ARG A 437 -2.00 -40.49 2.36
CA ARG A 437 -1.21 -40.09 3.55
C ARG A 437 -0.82 -38.64 3.41
N CYS A 438 -0.86 -37.90 4.50
CA CYS A 438 -0.43 -36.51 4.56
C CYS A 438 0.69 -36.33 5.58
N THR A 439 1.64 -35.44 5.27
CA THR A 439 2.70 -35.01 6.19
C THR A 439 2.48 -33.58 6.64
N SER A 440 2.76 -33.30 7.91
CA SER A 440 2.76 -31.94 8.45
C SER A 440 4.06 -31.20 8.10
N ALA A 441 4.07 -29.87 8.18
CA ALA A 441 5.30 -29.07 8.00
C ALA A 441 6.45 -29.43 8.98
N ASN A 442 6.14 -30.15 10.06
CA ASN A 442 7.10 -30.71 11.02
C ASN A 442 7.68 -32.08 10.60
N GLY A 443 7.28 -32.64 9.46
CA GLY A 443 7.69 -33.97 8.98
C GLY A 443 6.94 -35.17 9.60
N TYR A 444 5.97 -34.94 10.51
CA TYR A 444 5.14 -36.02 11.04
C TYR A 444 4.04 -36.36 10.04
N TYR A 445 4.16 -37.55 9.43
CA TYR A 445 3.22 -38.12 8.47
C TYR A 445 2.34 -39.22 9.07
N ASN A 446 1.32 -39.62 8.32
CA ASN A 446 0.36 -40.64 8.74
C ASN A 446 0.94 -42.09 8.67
N PRO A 447 1.07 -42.82 9.80
CA PRO A 447 1.67 -44.17 9.83
C PRO A 447 0.80 -45.25 9.17
N ASP A 448 -0.52 -45.08 9.18
CA ASP A 448 -1.49 -45.82 8.38
C ASP A 448 -2.09 -44.86 7.33
N PRO A 449 -2.63 -45.35 6.20
CA PRO A 449 -3.34 -44.52 5.24
C PRO A 449 -4.75 -44.14 5.73
N TYR A 450 -5.31 -43.08 5.13
CA TYR A 450 -6.75 -42.85 5.00
C TYR A 450 -7.20 -43.40 3.65
N VAL A 451 -8.17 -44.31 3.62
CA VAL A 451 -8.64 -44.96 2.39
C VAL A 451 -9.82 -44.18 1.82
N VAL A 452 -9.80 -43.90 0.50
CA VAL A 452 -10.97 -43.44 -0.25
C VAL A 452 -11.40 -44.58 -1.16
N SER A 453 -12.52 -45.22 -0.82
CA SER A 453 -13.06 -46.38 -1.55
C SER A 453 -14.22 -45.99 -2.46
N PHE A 454 -14.33 -46.62 -3.63
CA PHE A 454 -15.47 -46.48 -4.54
C PHE A 454 -15.53 -47.66 -5.51
N CYS A 455 -16.68 -47.89 -6.14
CA CYS A 455 -16.80 -48.87 -7.22
C CYS A 455 -17.11 -48.22 -8.57
N VAL A 456 -16.65 -48.86 -9.65
CA VAL A 456 -16.95 -48.47 -11.04
C VAL A 456 -17.84 -49.51 -11.70
N ASP A 457 -18.87 -49.06 -12.42
CA ASP A 457 -19.82 -49.91 -13.16
C ASP A 457 -19.10 -50.69 -14.29
N ASP A 458 -19.27 -52.01 -14.30
CA ASP A 458 -18.61 -52.94 -15.24
C ASP A 458 -19.47 -53.32 -16.45
N GLY A 459 -20.69 -52.81 -16.54
CA GLY A 459 -21.52 -52.99 -17.73
C GLY A 459 -20.93 -52.30 -18.98
N PRO A 460 -21.51 -52.59 -20.16
CA PRO A 460 -21.12 -51.89 -21.39
C PRO A 460 -21.35 -50.39 -21.23
N ASP A 461 -20.47 -49.60 -21.86
CA ASP A 461 -20.67 -48.16 -21.94
C ASP A 461 -21.99 -47.83 -22.65
N ALA A 462 -22.58 -46.71 -22.26
CA ALA A 462 -23.85 -46.19 -22.79
C ALA A 462 -23.77 -44.68 -23.06
N THR A 463 -22.57 -44.08 -22.93
CA THR A 463 -22.28 -42.66 -23.08
C THR A 463 -21.41 -42.43 -24.31
N PRO A 464 -21.60 -41.33 -25.06
CA PRO A 464 -20.63 -40.91 -26.07
C PRO A 464 -19.45 -40.20 -25.39
N PRO A 465 -18.27 -40.17 -26.04
CA PRO A 465 -17.09 -39.50 -25.51
C PRO A 465 -17.34 -38.01 -25.32
N GLN A 466 -16.85 -37.49 -24.20
CA GLN A 466 -16.91 -36.09 -23.83
C GLN A 466 -15.57 -35.41 -24.11
N ILE A 467 -15.60 -34.30 -24.84
CA ILE A 467 -14.47 -33.38 -24.96
C ILE A 467 -14.47 -32.51 -23.70
N VAL A 468 -13.44 -32.68 -22.86
CA VAL A 468 -13.29 -32.02 -21.56
C VAL A 468 -12.52 -30.70 -21.70
N GLU A 469 -11.39 -30.71 -22.42
CA GLU A 469 -10.57 -29.52 -22.67
C GLU A 469 -10.03 -29.51 -24.12
N THR A 470 -9.60 -28.33 -24.58
CA THR A 470 -8.87 -28.12 -25.83
C THR A 470 -7.66 -27.22 -25.60
N SER A 471 -6.51 -27.52 -26.23
CA SER A 471 -5.24 -26.79 -26.03
C SER A 471 -5.30 -25.33 -26.44
N ILE A 472 -6.27 -24.95 -27.28
CA ILE A 472 -6.68 -23.58 -27.53
C ILE A 472 -8.08 -23.41 -26.96
N ARG A 473 -8.25 -22.46 -26.04
CA ARG A 473 -9.53 -22.19 -25.38
C ARG A 473 -10.54 -21.56 -26.36
N ASN A 474 -11.83 -21.70 -26.07
CA ASN A 474 -12.88 -21.13 -26.92
C ASN A 474 -12.86 -19.58 -26.89
N ASN A 475 -13.10 -18.96 -28.04
CA ASN A 475 -13.08 -17.51 -28.30
C ASN A 475 -11.71 -16.82 -28.18
N GLN A 476 -10.61 -17.58 -28.18
CA GLN A 476 -9.25 -17.02 -28.24
C GLN A 476 -8.95 -16.42 -29.62
N PRO A 477 -8.09 -15.39 -29.70
CA PRO A 477 -7.53 -14.92 -30.96
C PRO A 477 -6.56 -15.92 -31.59
N VAL A 478 -6.36 -15.80 -32.90
CA VAL A 478 -5.28 -16.43 -33.65
C VAL A 478 -4.63 -15.41 -34.58
N GLN A 479 -3.34 -15.59 -34.83
CA GLN A 479 -2.48 -14.70 -35.61
C GLN A 479 -3.04 -14.41 -37.02
N PHE A 480 -2.84 -13.17 -37.48
CA PHE A 480 -3.17 -12.70 -38.83
C PHE A 480 -2.33 -13.40 -39.90
N GLU A 481 -2.92 -13.61 -41.09
CA GLU A 481 -2.30 -14.29 -42.25
C GLU A 481 -1.87 -15.76 -42.01
N VAL A 482 -2.42 -16.41 -40.97
CA VAL A 482 -2.24 -17.84 -40.69
C VAL A 482 -3.49 -18.63 -41.10
N ASP A 483 -3.36 -19.53 -42.08
CA ASP A 483 -4.46 -20.41 -42.56
C ASP A 483 -4.69 -21.65 -41.67
N GLU A 484 -3.66 -22.10 -40.94
CA GLU A 484 -3.74 -23.31 -40.12
C GLU A 484 -3.11 -23.22 -38.72
N VAL A 485 -3.71 -23.89 -37.73
CA VAL A 485 -3.22 -23.93 -36.34
C VAL A 485 -3.32 -25.34 -35.73
N PRO A 486 -2.29 -25.86 -35.04
CA PRO A 486 -2.35 -27.14 -34.36
C PRO A 486 -3.30 -27.10 -33.15
N ILE A 487 -4.05 -28.19 -32.94
CA ILE A 487 -4.99 -28.35 -31.82
C ILE A 487 -4.79 -29.72 -31.16
N ILE A 488 -4.89 -29.75 -29.83
CA ILE A 488 -5.12 -30.97 -29.05
C ILE A 488 -6.51 -30.85 -28.42
N VAL A 489 -7.30 -31.92 -28.57
CA VAL A 489 -8.63 -32.09 -28.00
C VAL A 489 -8.53 -33.22 -26.98
N TYR A 490 -8.94 -32.98 -25.74
CA TYR A 490 -8.81 -33.93 -24.64
C TYR A 490 -10.15 -34.59 -24.33
N THR A 491 -10.24 -35.91 -24.51
CA THR A 491 -11.45 -36.70 -24.18
C THR A 491 -11.34 -37.40 -22.83
N ASN A 492 -12.50 -37.66 -22.21
CA ASN A 492 -12.62 -38.50 -21.00
C ASN A 492 -12.29 -39.98 -21.26
N GLU A 493 -12.38 -40.44 -22.50
CA GLU A 493 -12.16 -41.85 -22.87
C GLU A 493 -11.37 -41.97 -24.18
N PRO A 494 -10.72 -43.12 -24.43
CA PRO A 494 -10.11 -43.39 -25.73
C PRO A 494 -11.19 -43.36 -26.82
N ALA A 495 -11.00 -42.50 -27.81
CA ALA A 495 -11.99 -42.23 -28.85
C ALA A 495 -11.30 -42.05 -30.21
N THR A 496 -12.09 -42.02 -31.29
CA THR A 496 -11.69 -41.43 -32.57
C THR A 496 -12.46 -40.14 -32.78
N CYS A 497 -11.75 -39.01 -32.81
CA CYS A 497 -12.33 -37.70 -33.04
C CYS A 497 -12.18 -37.25 -34.49
N LYS A 498 -13.17 -36.48 -34.95
CA LYS A 498 -13.21 -35.80 -36.24
C LYS A 498 -13.67 -34.37 -36.05
N TRP A 499 -13.33 -33.50 -36.99
CA TRP A 499 -13.79 -32.11 -37.01
C TRP A 499 -14.21 -31.64 -38.40
N SER A 500 -15.02 -30.58 -38.45
CA SER A 500 -15.46 -29.91 -39.68
C SER A 500 -15.65 -28.40 -39.48
N ARG A 501 -15.58 -27.60 -40.55
CA ARG A 501 -16.00 -26.18 -40.54
C ARG A 501 -17.53 -26.00 -40.51
N THR A 502 -18.31 -27.09 -40.51
CA THR A 502 -19.78 -27.07 -40.43
C THR A 502 -20.32 -28.09 -39.43
N ASP A 503 -21.45 -27.79 -38.76
CA ASP A 503 -22.10 -28.78 -37.89
C ASP A 503 -22.77 -29.87 -38.71
N GLN A 504 -22.22 -31.08 -38.65
CA GLN A 504 -22.74 -32.25 -39.34
C GLN A 504 -22.50 -33.52 -38.51
N GLN A 505 -23.15 -34.61 -38.91
CA GLN A 505 -23.01 -35.92 -38.26
C GLN A 505 -21.57 -36.42 -38.39
N TYR A 506 -21.09 -37.12 -37.36
CA TYR A 506 -19.72 -37.64 -37.26
C TYR A 506 -19.25 -38.37 -38.53
N ASP A 507 -20.09 -39.25 -39.11
CA ASP A 507 -19.78 -40.04 -40.32
C ASP A 507 -19.58 -39.21 -41.60
N LYS A 508 -19.86 -37.90 -41.54
CA LYS A 508 -19.68 -36.95 -42.65
C LYS A 508 -18.56 -35.94 -42.41
N MET A 509 -18.01 -35.88 -41.19
CA MET A 509 -16.90 -34.99 -40.86
C MET A 509 -15.64 -35.44 -41.61
N GLU A 510 -15.04 -34.48 -42.30
CA GLU A 510 -14.05 -34.71 -43.34
C GLU A 510 -12.60 -34.76 -42.84
N ASN A 511 -12.33 -34.22 -41.64
CA ASN A 511 -11.00 -34.15 -41.05
C ASN A 511 -10.90 -35.11 -39.85
N GLU A 512 -9.96 -36.05 -39.88
CA GLU A 512 -9.73 -37.03 -38.82
C GLU A 512 -8.59 -36.59 -37.88
N MET A 513 -8.64 -36.99 -36.60
CA MET A 513 -7.63 -36.65 -35.60
C MET A 513 -6.81 -37.87 -35.15
N GLN A 514 -5.55 -37.65 -34.82
CA GLN A 514 -4.68 -38.68 -34.24
C GLN A 514 -4.93 -38.77 -32.73
N CYS A 515 -5.78 -39.70 -32.32
CA CYS A 515 -6.15 -39.94 -30.93
C CYS A 515 -5.32 -41.02 -30.22
N ALA A 516 -5.06 -40.79 -28.95
CA ALA A 516 -4.71 -41.79 -27.94
C ALA A 516 -5.72 -42.94 -27.93
N LYS A 517 -5.25 -44.18 -27.72
CA LYS A 517 -6.08 -45.40 -27.81
C LYS A 517 -6.02 -46.28 -26.57
N SER A 518 -5.18 -45.95 -25.59
CA SER A 518 -4.95 -46.72 -24.38
C SER A 518 -4.66 -45.82 -23.18
N ILE A 519 -4.78 -46.37 -21.97
CA ILE A 519 -4.39 -45.73 -20.70
C ILE A 519 -2.90 -45.33 -20.72
N ALA A 520 -2.05 -46.03 -21.48
CA ALA A 520 -0.63 -45.71 -21.64
C ALA A 520 -0.37 -44.50 -22.59
N ASP A 521 -1.38 -44.09 -23.38
CA ASP A 521 -1.32 -42.89 -24.24
C ASP A 521 -1.91 -41.63 -23.55
N MET A 522 -2.34 -41.76 -22.29
CA MET A 522 -2.99 -40.71 -21.51
C MET A 522 -1.97 -39.65 -21.06
N GLU A 523 -2.31 -38.37 -21.19
CA GLU A 523 -1.42 -37.27 -20.74
C GLU A 523 -1.62 -36.99 -19.23
N ALA A 524 -0.74 -36.18 -18.62
CA ALA A 524 -0.67 -35.97 -17.16
C ALA A 524 -2.00 -35.50 -16.53
N ASN A 525 -2.82 -34.77 -17.30
CA ASN A 525 -4.17 -34.35 -16.92
C ASN A 525 -5.19 -35.50 -16.80
N MET A 526 -4.78 -36.76 -17.00
CA MET A 526 -5.62 -37.96 -17.02
C MET A 526 -6.76 -37.91 -18.05
N LEU A 527 -6.45 -37.32 -19.21
CA LEU A 527 -7.31 -37.25 -20.38
C LEU A 527 -6.58 -37.80 -21.61
N TYR A 528 -7.36 -38.22 -22.61
CA TYR A 528 -6.87 -38.85 -23.82
C TYR A 528 -6.70 -37.79 -24.92
N PRO A 529 -5.46 -37.51 -25.38
CA PRO A 529 -5.22 -36.48 -26.39
C PRO A 529 -5.59 -36.95 -27.81
N CYS A 530 -6.37 -36.13 -28.50
CA CYS A 530 -6.63 -36.19 -29.93
C CYS A 530 -5.96 -34.99 -30.62
N LYS A 531 -4.93 -35.26 -31.40
CA LYS A 531 -4.07 -34.24 -32.03
C LYS A 531 -4.47 -34.03 -33.49
N GLY A 532 -4.47 -32.79 -33.96
CA GLY A 532 -4.78 -32.44 -35.34
C GLY A 532 -4.41 -31.00 -35.67
N THR A 533 -4.74 -30.58 -36.88
CA THR A 533 -4.55 -29.20 -37.36
C THR A 533 -5.89 -28.68 -37.84
N LEU A 534 -6.26 -27.46 -37.43
CA LEU A 534 -7.43 -26.73 -37.92
C LEU A 534 -7.01 -25.84 -39.08
N THR A 535 -7.66 -25.97 -40.23
CA THR A 535 -7.31 -25.26 -41.47
C THR A 535 -8.45 -24.34 -41.94
N GLY A 536 -8.20 -23.49 -42.94
CA GLY A 536 -9.20 -22.55 -43.43
C GLY A 536 -9.53 -21.49 -42.40
N LEU A 537 -8.53 -20.93 -41.73
CA LEU A 537 -8.70 -19.75 -40.89
C LEU A 537 -8.88 -18.51 -41.77
N GLU A 538 -9.82 -17.63 -41.41
CA GLU A 538 -10.11 -16.39 -42.12
C GLU A 538 -9.89 -15.19 -41.18
N ASP A 539 -9.08 -14.22 -41.61
CA ASP A 539 -8.80 -12.99 -40.86
C ASP A 539 -10.05 -12.17 -40.58
N ARG A 540 -10.04 -11.42 -39.48
CA ARG A 540 -11.13 -10.53 -39.02
C ARG A 540 -12.50 -11.24 -38.89
N LYS A 541 -12.54 -12.55 -38.61
CA LYS A 541 -13.77 -13.36 -38.51
C LYS A 541 -13.74 -14.38 -37.36
N ASP A 542 -14.94 -14.81 -36.96
CA ASP A 542 -15.17 -15.97 -36.11
C ASP A 542 -15.01 -17.27 -36.93
N ASN A 543 -13.88 -17.96 -36.79
CA ASN A 543 -13.63 -19.27 -37.41
C ASN A 543 -14.19 -20.37 -36.52
N LYS A 544 -15.21 -21.09 -37.00
CA LYS A 544 -15.97 -22.07 -36.20
C LYS A 544 -15.66 -23.50 -36.61
N TYR A 545 -15.27 -24.29 -35.63
CA TYR A 545 -14.87 -25.68 -35.77
C TYR A 545 -15.77 -26.56 -34.89
N TYR A 546 -16.33 -27.59 -35.51
CA TYR A 546 -17.28 -28.51 -34.92
C TYR A 546 -16.60 -29.86 -34.76
N PHE A 547 -16.42 -30.32 -33.52
CA PHE A 547 -15.76 -31.58 -33.20
C PHE A 547 -16.80 -32.61 -32.74
N ARG A 548 -16.63 -33.85 -33.20
CA ARG A 548 -17.36 -35.02 -32.70
C ARG A 548 -16.42 -36.20 -32.58
N CYS A 549 -16.65 -37.02 -31.57
CA CYS A 549 -15.87 -38.21 -31.29
C CYS A 549 -16.77 -39.45 -31.22
N GLU A 550 -16.14 -40.60 -31.31
CA GLU A 550 -16.74 -41.93 -31.26
C GLU A 550 -15.89 -42.79 -30.33
N ASP A 551 -16.52 -43.44 -29.34
CA ASP A 551 -15.86 -44.17 -28.25
C ASP A 551 -14.99 -45.37 -28.69
N GLN A 552 -14.41 -46.07 -27.71
CA GLN A 552 -13.95 -47.46 -27.80
C GLN A 552 -13.31 -47.86 -29.16
N PRO A 553 -12.14 -47.33 -29.55
CA PRO A 553 -11.49 -47.60 -30.84
C PRO A 553 -11.08 -49.08 -31.07
N TRP A 554 -11.23 -49.94 -30.06
CA TRP A 554 -11.03 -51.40 -30.11
C TRP A 554 -12.35 -52.20 -30.24
N ALA A 555 -13.51 -51.58 -30.04
CA ALA A 555 -14.81 -52.25 -30.11
C ALA A 555 -15.29 -52.42 -31.56
N LYS A 556 -16.32 -53.25 -31.76
CA LYS A 556 -16.97 -53.36 -33.08
C LYS A 556 -17.76 -52.10 -33.38
N GLU A 557 -17.85 -51.72 -34.65
CA GLU A 557 -18.58 -50.52 -35.10
C GLU A 557 -20.07 -50.49 -34.68
N ASP A 558 -20.69 -51.64 -34.43
CA ASP A 558 -22.07 -51.76 -33.92
C ASP A 558 -22.20 -51.67 -32.38
N GLU A 559 -21.08 -51.76 -31.65
CA GLU A 559 -21.01 -51.52 -30.19
C GLU A 559 -20.58 -50.08 -29.84
N ARG A 560 -20.23 -49.25 -30.84
CA ARG A 560 -19.64 -47.91 -30.64
C ARG A 560 -20.65 -46.77 -30.63
N ILE A 561 -20.38 -45.75 -29.81
CA ILE A 561 -21.28 -44.63 -29.50
C ILE A 561 -20.68 -43.30 -30.01
N LYS A 562 -21.44 -42.61 -30.87
CA LYS A 562 -21.03 -41.38 -31.58
C LYS A 562 -21.64 -40.14 -30.92
N MET A 563 -20.87 -39.06 -30.78
CA MET A 563 -21.35 -37.76 -30.30
C MET A 563 -22.51 -37.22 -31.18
N THR A 564 -23.69 -37.09 -30.57
CA THR A 564 -24.91 -36.59 -31.22
C THR A 564 -24.98 -35.07 -31.33
N GLN A 565 -24.23 -34.36 -30.49
CA GLN A 565 -24.00 -32.91 -30.52
C GLN A 565 -22.52 -32.63 -30.81
N SER A 566 -22.21 -31.53 -31.51
CA SER A 566 -20.83 -31.09 -31.72
C SER A 566 -20.32 -30.27 -30.53
N TYR A 567 -19.08 -30.51 -30.11
CA TYR A 567 -18.32 -29.50 -29.37
C TYR A 567 -17.94 -28.37 -30.33
N VAL A 568 -18.11 -27.11 -29.92
CA VAL A 568 -17.94 -25.94 -30.81
C VAL A 568 -16.81 -25.04 -30.31
N LEU A 569 -15.70 -25.04 -31.04
CA LEU A 569 -14.61 -24.09 -30.85
C LEU A 569 -14.79 -22.92 -31.82
N THR A 570 -14.70 -21.69 -31.32
CA THR A 570 -14.62 -20.47 -32.14
C THR A 570 -13.26 -19.84 -31.92
N LEU A 571 -12.50 -19.62 -33.00
CA LEU A 571 -11.21 -18.93 -33.00
C LEU A 571 -11.37 -17.60 -33.74
N LYS A 572 -10.91 -16.50 -33.14
CA LYS A 572 -11.05 -15.16 -33.73
C LYS A 572 -9.83 -14.85 -34.60
N GLY A 573 -9.99 -14.87 -35.92
CA GLY A 573 -8.95 -14.36 -36.81
C GLY A 573 -8.77 -12.87 -36.55
N THR A 574 -7.55 -12.44 -36.23
CA THR A 574 -7.25 -11.05 -35.88
C THR A 574 -6.99 -10.21 -37.15
N GLN A 575 -6.18 -9.17 -36.99
CA GLN A 575 -5.59 -8.33 -38.03
C GLN A 575 -4.16 -7.98 -37.58
N PRO A 576 -3.29 -7.37 -38.40
CA PRO A 576 -1.91 -7.12 -37.97
C PRO A 576 -1.88 -6.15 -36.80
N LEU A 577 -0.96 -6.38 -35.87
CA LEU A 577 -0.58 -5.43 -34.82
C LEU A 577 0.44 -4.46 -35.43
N ASN A 578 0.26 -3.15 -35.21
CA ASN A 578 1.22 -2.13 -35.63
C ASN A 578 1.73 -1.38 -34.39
N ILE A 579 2.96 -0.88 -34.46
CA ILE A 579 3.37 0.28 -33.64
C ILE A 579 2.86 1.52 -34.37
N LYS A 580 2.26 2.44 -33.64
CA LYS A 580 1.68 3.67 -34.17
C LYS A 580 2.79 4.60 -34.68
N GLU A 581 2.58 5.22 -35.85
CA GLU A 581 3.49 6.24 -36.40
C GLU A 581 3.71 7.37 -35.39
N ASP A 582 4.94 7.89 -35.33
CA ASP A 582 5.39 8.96 -34.44
C ASP A 582 5.11 8.73 -32.94
N SER A 583 5.00 7.47 -32.50
CA SER A 583 4.81 7.12 -31.07
C SER A 583 6.08 6.67 -30.36
N ILE A 584 7.14 6.29 -31.07
CA ILE A 584 8.39 5.78 -30.49
C ILE A 584 9.21 6.94 -29.93
N GLY A 585 9.43 6.94 -28.61
CA GLY A 585 10.30 7.87 -27.90
C GLY A 585 11.53 7.17 -27.29
N PRO A 586 12.72 7.80 -27.27
CA PRO A 586 13.09 9.05 -27.95
C PRO A 586 12.92 8.99 -29.47
N GLU A 587 12.72 10.15 -30.10
CA GLU A 587 12.61 10.27 -31.55
C GLU A 587 13.92 9.87 -32.25
N ALA A 588 13.82 9.45 -33.51
CA ALA A 588 14.99 9.01 -34.26
C ALA A 588 15.94 10.18 -34.56
N ASN A 589 17.16 10.09 -34.02
CA ASN A 589 18.21 11.12 -33.97
C ASN A 589 17.88 12.30 -33.02
N GLU A 590 17.05 12.08 -32.00
CA GLU A 590 16.92 13.00 -30.86
C GLU A 590 18.26 13.12 -30.09
N VAL A 591 18.51 14.28 -29.49
CA VAL A 591 19.62 14.50 -28.54
C VAL A 591 19.01 14.74 -27.16
N VAL A 592 18.98 13.70 -26.33
CA VAL A 592 18.43 13.77 -24.97
C VAL A 592 19.47 14.39 -24.04
N THR A 593 19.25 15.62 -23.62
CA THR A 593 20.17 16.37 -22.75
C THR A 593 19.95 16.06 -21.27
N GLY A 594 21.00 16.17 -20.45
CA GLY A 594 20.84 16.04 -19.01
C GLY A 594 21.99 16.57 -18.15
N ALA A 595 21.64 16.93 -16.92
CA ALA A 595 22.48 17.70 -16.00
C ALA A 595 23.49 16.87 -15.17
N THR A 596 23.59 15.55 -15.35
CA THR A 596 24.40 14.69 -14.46
C THR A 596 25.11 13.59 -15.22
N SER A 597 26.03 12.87 -14.57
CA SER A 597 26.73 11.72 -15.15
C SER A 597 25.83 10.60 -15.65
N SER A 598 24.54 10.62 -15.30
CA SER A 598 23.50 9.82 -15.95
C SER A 598 22.28 10.71 -16.26
N VAL A 599 21.61 10.41 -17.38
CA VAL A 599 20.39 11.04 -17.86
C VAL A 599 19.26 10.02 -17.80
N GLU A 600 18.11 10.43 -17.30
CA GLU A 600 16.89 9.63 -17.29
C GLU A 600 16.25 9.66 -18.67
N VAL A 601 16.17 8.52 -19.34
CA VAL A 601 15.60 8.37 -20.69
C VAL A 601 14.45 7.37 -20.63
N ASN A 602 13.25 7.78 -21.02
CA ASN A 602 12.08 6.91 -21.03
C ASN A 602 11.84 6.39 -22.45
N LEU A 603 12.12 5.10 -22.65
CA LEU A 603 11.77 4.39 -23.89
C LEU A 603 10.26 4.18 -23.89
N ALA A 604 9.55 4.74 -24.87
CA ALA A 604 8.10 4.69 -24.96
C ALA A 604 7.63 4.34 -26.37
N LEU A 605 6.45 3.73 -26.49
CA LEU A 605 5.75 3.52 -27.76
C LEU A 605 4.25 3.25 -27.55
N GLU A 606 3.44 3.43 -28.60
CA GLU A 606 2.03 3.05 -28.61
C GLU A 606 1.76 1.99 -29.69
N THR A 607 0.87 1.03 -29.39
CA THR A 607 0.45 -0.03 -30.31
C THR A 607 -1.02 0.07 -30.68
N GLU A 608 -1.34 -0.28 -31.93
CA GLU A 608 -2.68 -0.20 -32.50
C GLU A 608 -3.02 -1.43 -33.37
N ASN A 609 -4.30 -1.60 -33.69
CA ASN A 609 -4.86 -2.71 -34.45
C ASN A 609 -4.78 -4.06 -33.69
N GLY A 610 -4.18 -5.12 -34.25
CA GLY A 610 -4.04 -6.41 -33.58
C GLY A 610 -5.32 -6.98 -32.95
N TYR A 611 -5.17 -7.63 -31.80
CA TYR A 611 -6.22 -7.97 -30.84
C TYR A 611 -6.52 -6.82 -29.86
N GLU A 612 -7.76 -6.74 -29.37
CA GLU A 612 -8.24 -5.69 -28.44
C GLU A 612 -7.89 -4.23 -28.85
N ASN A 613 -7.72 -3.98 -30.16
CA ASN A 613 -7.36 -2.69 -30.79
C ASN A 613 -5.94 -2.16 -30.49
N GLY A 614 -5.03 -3.03 -30.06
CA GLY A 614 -3.60 -2.74 -29.95
C GLY A 614 -2.94 -3.30 -28.70
N LYS A 615 -3.71 -3.95 -27.82
CA LYS A 615 -3.23 -4.41 -26.52
C LYS A 615 -2.18 -5.52 -26.68
N ALA A 616 -0.95 -5.22 -26.33
CA ALA A 616 0.20 -6.08 -26.54
C ALA A 616 1.13 -6.15 -25.32
N GLU A 617 1.99 -7.16 -25.30
CA GLU A 617 3.21 -7.16 -24.49
C GLU A 617 4.38 -6.72 -25.36
N CYS A 618 4.97 -5.57 -25.02
CA CYS A 618 6.16 -5.03 -25.66
C CYS A 618 7.43 -5.27 -24.84
N TYR A 619 8.49 -5.51 -25.59
CA TYR A 619 9.82 -5.90 -25.16
C TYR A 619 10.85 -5.01 -25.87
N TYR A 620 11.96 -4.68 -25.22
CA TYR A 620 13.04 -3.87 -25.76
C TYR A 620 14.37 -4.63 -25.78
N SER A 621 15.30 -4.22 -26.65
CA SER A 621 16.62 -4.84 -26.81
C SER A 621 17.66 -3.80 -27.28
N THR A 622 18.93 -3.99 -26.93
CA THR A 622 20.07 -3.20 -27.44
C THR A 622 20.86 -3.91 -28.54
N ASP A 623 20.57 -5.18 -28.81
CA ASP A 623 21.30 -6.03 -29.77
C ASP A 623 20.41 -6.69 -30.84
N ASN A 624 19.08 -6.53 -30.72
CA ASN A 624 18.04 -7.14 -31.56
C ASN A 624 17.95 -8.69 -31.46
N ASP A 625 18.67 -9.31 -30.53
CA ASP A 625 18.61 -10.75 -30.25
C ASP A 625 17.97 -11.01 -28.87
N ASN A 626 18.43 -10.30 -27.84
CA ASN A 626 18.01 -10.45 -26.45
C ASN A 626 16.96 -9.41 -26.09
N PHE A 627 15.69 -9.82 -26.04
CA PHE A 627 14.55 -8.96 -25.71
C PHE A 627 14.13 -9.09 -24.24
N VAL A 628 14.00 -7.96 -23.56
CA VAL A 628 13.58 -7.82 -22.16
C VAL A 628 12.18 -7.16 -22.12
N PRO A 629 11.21 -7.66 -21.33
CA PRO A 629 9.90 -7.02 -21.23
C PRO A 629 9.99 -5.60 -20.67
N MET A 630 9.19 -4.68 -21.21
CA MET A 630 9.08 -3.30 -20.69
C MET A 630 8.27 -3.28 -19.38
N PHE A 631 8.65 -2.39 -18.45
CA PHE A 631 8.03 -2.27 -17.13
C PHE A 631 6.53 -1.93 -17.18
N GLU A 632 6.13 -0.97 -18.02
CA GLU A 632 4.72 -0.70 -18.32
C GLU A 632 4.36 -1.36 -19.66
N THR A 633 3.50 -2.38 -19.61
CA THR A 633 3.14 -3.19 -20.80
C THR A 633 1.82 -3.96 -20.58
N ASN A 634 1.42 -4.87 -21.49
CA ASN A 634 0.09 -5.54 -21.50
C ASN A 634 -1.07 -4.52 -21.67
N SER A 635 -0.83 -3.58 -22.60
CA SER A 635 -1.48 -2.28 -22.72
C SER A 635 -1.46 -1.83 -24.19
N HIS A 636 -2.04 -0.68 -24.51
CA HIS A 636 -1.87 0.03 -25.79
C HIS A 636 -0.72 1.04 -25.77
N THR A 637 -0.20 1.33 -24.58
CA THR A 637 0.90 2.28 -24.32
C THR A 637 1.95 1.58 -23.47
N HIS A 638 3.23 1.71 -23.82
CA HIS A 638 4.32 0.99 -23.18
C HIS A 638 5.43 1.95 -22.78
N SER A 639 6.05 1.71 -21.63
CA SER A 639 7.09 2.58 -21.07
C SER A 639 8.17 1.79 -20.34
N GLN A 640 9.41 2.22 -20.51
CA GLN A 640 10.58 1.68 -19.83
C GLN A 640 11.62 2.79 -19.57
N ARG A 641 11.79 3.15 -18.29
CA ARG A 641 12.91 4.00 -17.83
C ARG A 641 14.26 3.32 -18.11
N GLN A 642 15.22 4.11 -18.56
CA GLN A 642 16.65 3.83 -18.57
C GLN A 642 17.39 4.98 -17.87
N ASP A 643 18.51 4.67 -17.22
CA ASP A 643 19.43 5.66 -16.65
C ASP A 643 20.76 5.53 -17.41
N LEU A 644 20.99 6.42 -18.38
CA LEU A 644 22.03 6.28 -19.41
C LEU A 644 23.17 7.28 -19.22
N THR A 645 24.40 6.88 -19.54
CA THR A 645 25.56 7.81 -19.59
C THR A 645 25.63 8.52 -20.94
N GLN A 646 26.43 9.59 -21.07
CA GLN A 646 26.68 10.24 -22.37
C GLN A 646 27.11 9.22 -23.45
N GLY A 647 26.51 9.29 -24.65
CA GLY A 647 26.83 8.42 -25.78
C GLY A 647 25.66 8.17 -26.74
N GLU A 648 25.94 7.45 -27.82
CA GLU A 648 24.98 6.98 -28.84
C GLU A 648 24.29 5.69 -28.39
N TYR A 649 22.96 5.62 -28.54
CA TYR A 649 22.17 4.43 -28.21
C TYR A 649 21.24 4.04 -29.36
N THR A 650 21.13 2.73 -29.60
CA THR A 650 20.11 2.13 -30.48
C THR A 650 19.28 1.15 -29.67
N TYR A 651 17.96 1.27 -29.74
CA TYR A 651 17.02 0.36 -29.10
C TYR A 651 16.07 -0.24 -30.13
N TYR A 652 15.85 -1.55 -30.03
CA TYR A 652 14.93 -2.33 -30.83
C TYR A 652 13.71 -2.70 -29.99
N PHE A 653 12.53 -2.65 -30.58
CA PHE A 653 11.26 -2.94 -29.92
C PHE A 653 10.55 -4.10 -30.62
N LYS A 654 9.97 -4.99 -29.82
CA LYS A 654 9.14 -6.10 -30.27
C LYS A 654 7.88 -6.15 -29.42
N CYS A 655 6.73 -6.04 -30.06
CA CYS A 655 5.42 -6.12 -29.42
C CYS A 655 4.66 -7.34 -29.92
N VAL A 656 4.02 -8.09 -29.02
CA VAL A 656 3.25 -9.29 -29.34
C VAL A 656 1.89 -9.20 -28.67
N ASP A 657 0.80 -9.34 -29.42
CA ASP A 657 -0.55 -9.41 -28.85
C ASP A 657 -0.96 -10.84 -28.46
N LEU A 658 -2.12 -10.98 -27.81
CA LEU A 658 -2.66 -12.29 -27.39
C LEU A 658 -2.90 -13.26 -28.56
N GLY A 659 -3.05 -12.77 -29.80
CA GLY A 659 -3.16 -13.60 -30.99
C GLY A 659 -1.81 -14.08 -31.54
N GLY A 660 -0.69 -13.56 -31.04
CA GLY A 660 0.65 -13.79 -31.57
C GLY A 660 1.08 -12.82 -32.68
N ASN A 661 0.28 -11.79 -32.98
CA ASN A 661 0.66 -10.79 -33.98
C ASN A 661 1.87 -10.00 -33.46
N THR A 662 2.96 -10.00 -34.23
CA THR A 662 4.21 -9.34 -33.84
C THR A 662 4.40 -8.05 -34.62
N ALA A 663 4.54 -6.93 -33.90
CA ALA A 663 5.02 -5.66 -34.44
C ALA A 663 6.48 -5.43 -34.03
N LEU A 664 7.27 -4.81 -34.91
CA LEU A 664 8.69 -4.50 -34.67
C LEU A 664 8.93 -3.00 -34.91
N GLY A 665 9.82 -2.41 -34.12
CA GLY A 665 10.26 -1.02 -34.25
C GLY A 665 11.70 -0.85 -33.79
N GLN A 666 12.26 0.35 -34.00
CA GLN A 666 13.57 0.73 -33.47
C GLN A 666 13.66 2.25 -33.32
N THR A 667 14.54 2.73 -32.45
CA THR A 667 14.99 4.13 -32.42
C THR A 667 16.50 4.20 -32.19
N ASN A 668 17.10 5.34 -32.55
CA ASN A 668 18.49 5.68 -32.27
C ASN A 668 18.56 7.13 -31.81
N PHE A 669 19.32 7.43 -30.75
CA PHE A 669 19.43 8.77 -30.17
C PHE A 669 20.77 8.99 -29.48
N GLU A 670 21.20 10.25 -29.38
CA GLU A 670 22.35 10.65 -28.56
C GLU A 670 21.87 11.04 -27.16
N VAL A 671 22.61 10.64 -26.13
CA VAL A 671 22.50 11.20 -24.78
C VAL A 671 23.65 12.17 -24.59
N PHE A 672 23.33 13.47 -24.41
CA PHE A 672 24.31 14.51 -24.15
C PHE A 672 24.27 14.93 -22.67
N VAL A 673 25.44 15.02 -22.02
CA VAL A 673 25.55 15.38 -20.60
C VAL A 673 26.22 16.74 -20.48
N ASP A 674 25.50 17.72 -19.93
CA ASP A 674 26.09 19.00 -19.53
C ASP A 674 26.37 19.07 -18.02
N THR A 675 27.54 19.63 -17.72
CA THR A 675 28.06 19.86 -16.36
C THR A 675 28.70 21.22 -16.18
N PHE A 676 28.82 22.02 -17.24
CA PHE A 676 29.35 23.40 -17.20
C PHE A 676 28.21 24.39 -17.01
N ALA A 677 28.47 25.70 -17.15
CA ALA A 677 27.48 26.75 -17.01
C ALA A 677 27.86 27.92 -17.94
N PRO A 678 26.89 28.71 -18.48
CA PRO A 678 27.15 29.55 -19.64
C PRO A 678 28.25 30.59 -19.41
N VAL A 679 29.24 30.59 -20.31
CA VAL A 679 30.40 31.47 -20.28
C VAL A 679 30.16 32.62 -21.27
N VAL A 680 30.32 33.85 -20.79
CA VAL A 680 30.22 35.02 -21.67
C VAL A 680 31.49 35.14 -22.51
N VAL A 681 31.39 34.77 -23.79
CA VAL A 681 32.50 34.79 -24.74
C VAL A 681 32.73 36.16 -25.38
N ARG A 682 31.74 37.05 -25.37
CA ARG A 682 31.87 38.44 -25.87
C ARG A 682 31.05 39.44 -25.05
N VAL A 683 31.58 40.66 -24.97
CA VAL A 683 30.92 41.84 -24.42
C VAL A 683 31.06 42.96 -25.44
N LEU A 684 29.99 43.70 -25.70
CA LEU A 684 29.90 44.74 -26.72
C LEU A 684 29.07 45.92 -26.22
N ASN A 685 29.41 47.14 -26.66
CA ASN A 685 28.52 48.29 -26.64
C ASN A 685 27.81 48.37 -28.00
N ASP A 686 26.56 47.94 -28.06
CA ASP A 686 25.75 47.96 -29.27
C ASP A 686 24.68 49.06 -29.19
N ALA A 687 24.84 50.13 -29.97
CA ALA A 687 23.92 51.26 -30.03
C ALA A 687 23.56 51.88 -28.65
N ASN A 688 24.52 51.98 -27.73
CA ASN A 688 24.32 52.39 -26.33
C ASN A 688 23.45 51.39 -25.53
N ARG A 689 23.64 50.10 -25.79
CA ARG A 689 23.18 48.96 -24.99
C ARG A 689 24.38 48.09 -24.65
N LEU A 690 24.38 47.50 -23.46
CA LEU A 690 25.29 46.42 -23.13
C LEU A 690 24.76 45.15 -23.80
N LYS A 691 25.52 44.60 -24.74
CA LYS A 691 25.24 43.31 -25.36
C LYS A 691 26.30 42.31 -24.92
N ILE A 692 25.88 41.13 -24.48
CA ILE A 692 26.76 39.99 -24.21
C ILE A 692 26.34 38.80 -25.08
N ILE A 693 27.30 37.91 -25.34
CA ILE A 693 27.08 36.66 -26.08
C ILE A 693 27.67 35.51 -25.26
N THR A 694 26.89 34.48 -25.01
CA THR A 694 27.31 33.22 -24.36
C THR A 694 27.81 32.20 -25.39
N ASP A 695 28.58 31.20 -24.95
CA ASP A 695 28.96 30.04 -25.77
C ASP A 695 27.80 29.09 -26.08
N GLU A 696 26.81 29.06 -25.20
CA GLU A 696 25.57 28.26 -25.29
C GLU A 696 24.30 29.12 -25.12
N ASP A 697 23.13 28.52 -25.34
CA ASP A 697 21.83 29.13 -25.09
C ASP A 697 21.57 29.28 -23.59
N ALA A 698 21.16 30.47 -23.15
CA ALA A 698 21.13 30.79 -21.72
C ALA A 698 19.99 31.75 -21.34
N THR A 699 19.85 32.02 -20.04
CA THR A 699 19.08 33.15 -19.49
C THR A 699 19.99 33.95 -18.55
N CYS A 700 20.46 35.12 -18.99
CA CYS A 700 21.34 35.98 -18.19
C CYS A 700 20.57 37.01 -17.34
N TYR A 701 21.05 37.24 -16.12
CA TYR A 701 20.58 38.29 -15.21
C TYR A 701 21.76 39.14 -14.76
N TYR A 702 21.53 40.44 -14.53
CA TYR A 702 22.56 41.37 -14.05
C TYR A 702 22.11 42.14 -12.79
N SER A 703 23.06 42.45 -11.91
CA SER A 703 22.88 43.44 -10.85
C SER A 703 23.92 44.55 -10.98
N VAL A 704 23.59 45.72 -10.44
CA VAL A 704 24.49 46.91 -10.36
C VAL A 704 24.72 47.35 -8.91
N ASN A 705 24.38 46.51 -7.94
CA ASN A 705 24.55 46.80 -6.52
C ASN A 705 25.90 46.30 -6.00
N GLU A 706 26.86 47.20 -5.82
CA GLU A 706 28.20 46.92 -5.29
C GLU A 706 28.22 46.31 -3.87
N ASN A 707 27.11 46.37 -3.13
CA ASN A 707 27.00 45.69 -1.82
C ASN A 707 26.59 44.21 -1.93
N THR A 708 26.14 43.78 -3.11
CA THR A 708 25.70 42.42 -3.41
C THR A 708 26.63 41.74 -4.40
N GLU A 709 27.23 42.51 -5.32
CA GLU A 709 28.10 42.02 -6.39
C GLU A 709 27.44 40.83 -7.13
N CYS A 710 28.14 39.70 -7.24
CA CYS A 710 27.62 38.47 -7.83
C CYS A 710 26.70 37.66 -6.87
N ASN A 711 26.63 38.02 -5.59
CA ASN A 711 25.97 37.23 -4.54
C ASN A 711 24.44 37.41 -4.50
N TYR A 712 23.79 37.19 -5.64
CA TYR A 712 22.34 37.18 -5.81
C TYR A 712 21.83 35.88 -6.44
N GLU A 713 20.54 35.63 -6.27
CA GLU A 713 19.79 34.51 -6.84
C GLU A 713 19.19 34.91 -8.20
N ILE A 714 19.38 34.06 -9.22
CA ILE A 714 18.77 34.22 -10.53
C ILE A 714 17.24 34.15 -10.41
N GLY A 715 16.51 34.97 -11.19
CA GLY A 715 15.06 35.08 -11.13
C GLY A 715 14.50 36.01 -10.06
N ASN A 716 15.32 36.49 -9.11
CA ASN A 716 14.88 37.48 -8.12
C ASN A 716 14.92 38.90 -8.70
N ASN A 717 13.85 39.25 -9.43
CA ASN A 717 13.63 40.55 -10.10
C ASN A 717 13.65 41.80 -9.18
N THR A 718 13.89 41.66 -7.87
CA THR A 718 14.07 42.79 -6.95
C THR A 718 15.54 43.10 -6.63
N VAL A 719 16.47 42.21 -7.01
CA VAL A 719 17.93 42.33 -6.73
C VAL A 719 18.77 42.25 -8.00
N ALA A 720 18.31 41.47 -9.00
CA ALA A 720 18.90 41.41 -10.33
C ALA A 720 17.82 41.56 -11.40
N GLN A 721 18.18 42.09 -12.56
CA GLN A 721 17.30 42.30 -13.70
C GLN A 721 17.61 41.25 -14.78
N LEU A 722 16.57 40.70 -15.40
CA LEU A 722 16.70 39.86 -16.59
C LEU A 722 17.34 40.66 -17.74
N MET A 723 18.28 40.06 -18.45
CA MET A 723 18.78 40.57 -19.73
C MET A 723 17.94 39.95 -20.85
N PRO A 724 17.00 40.69 -21.49
CA PRO A 724 16.21 40.13 -22.58
C PRO A 724 17.05 39.84 -23.83
N HIS A 725 16.58 38.87 -24.63
CA HIS A 725 17.02 38.64 -26.01
C HIS A 725 16.34 39.64 -26.96
N GLU A 726 16.99 39.98 -28.07
CA GLU A 726 16.38 40.81 -29.13
C GLU A 726 15.62 39.99 -30.19
N ILE A 727 16.07 38.76 -30.44
CA ILE A 727 15.42 37.75 -31.28
C ILE A 727 15.11 36.53 -30.40
N GLN A 728 13.89 35.99 -30.48
CA GLN A 728 13.45 34.87 -29.61
C GLN A 728 14.18 33.55 -29.91
N ASP A 729 14.69 33.40 -31.12
CA ASP A 729 15.41 32.22 -31.60
C ASP A 729 16.94 32.32 -31.39
N GLU A 730 17.45 33.44 -30.83
CA GLU A 730 18.89 33.68 -30.57
C GLU A 730 19.12 33.83 -29.04
N LYS A 731 18.89 32.74 -28.28
CA LYS A 731 18.97 32.76 -26.79
C LYS A 731 20.39 32.92 -26.25
N ASN A 732 21.42 32.88 -27.09
CA ASN A 732 22.80 33.15 -26.69
C ASN A 732 23.16 34.66 -26.69
N GLU A 733 22.29 35.54 -27.19
CA GLU A 733 22.47 36.99 -27.13
C GLU A 733 21.60 37.64 -26.04
N HIS A 734 22.20 38.48 -25.20
CA HIS A 734 21.52 39.08 -24.04
C HIS A 734 21.84 40.58 -23.91
N PHE A 735 20.83 41.38 -23.60
CA PHE A 735 20.92 42.85 -23.63
C PHE A 735 20.62 43.51 -22.28
N ALA A 736 21.29 44.62 -21.98
CA ALA A 736 20.98 45.51 -20.86
C ALA A 736 21.15 47.00 -21.26
N VAL A 737 20.59 47.91 -20.47
CA VAL A 737 20.78 49.36 -20.68
C VAL A 737 22.24 49.72 -20.36
N TRP A 738 22.94 50.44 -21.25
CA TRP A 738 24.32 50.90 -21.01
C TRP A 738 24.35 52.19 -20.18
N ASN A 739 25.04 52.16 -19.03
CA ASN A 739 25.37 53.31 -18.21
C ASN A 739 26.86 53.22 -17.82
N ILE A 740 27.64 54.24 -18.18
CA ILE A 740 29.09 54.23 -18.00
C ILE A 740 29.54 54.11 -16.53
N LYS A 741 28.66 54.45 -15.57
CA LYS A 741 28.98 54.53 -14.13
C LYS A 741 28.61 53.29 -13.32
N ASP A 742 27.91 52.32 -13.93
CA ASP A 742 27.41 51.16 -13.20
C ASP A 742 28.33 49.96 -13.46
N ASN A 743 28.68 49.22 -12.40
CA ASN A 743 29.42 47.97 -12.50
C ASN A 743 28.41 46.82 -12.66
N TYR A 744 28.48 46.07 -13.76
CA TYR A 744 27.50 45.03 -14.12
C TYR A 744 28.00 43.66 -13.66
N TYR A 745 27.41 43.16 -12.59
CA TYR A 745 27.65 41.81 -12.08
C TYR A 745 26.66 40.87 -12.77
N ILE A 746 27.11 39.99 -13.66
CA ILE A 746 26.24 39.19 -14.54
C ILE A 746 26.36 37.70 -14.23
N LYS A 747 25.23 37.01 -14.13
CA LYS A 747 25.12 35.56 -13.96
C LYS A 747 24.13 35.00 -14.97
N CYS A 748 24.60 34.03 -15.73
CA CYS A 748 23.80 33.29 -16.70
C CYS A 748 23.50 31.89 -16.16
N LYS A 749 22.37 31.34 -16.58
CA LYS A 749 22.08 29.91 -16.46
C LYS A 749 21.63 29.30 -17.79
N ASP A 750 21.89 28.03 -17.99
CA ASP A 750 21.40 27.28 -19.15
C ASP A 750 19.95 26.78 -18.95
N GLU A 751 19.48 25.90 -19.83
CA GLU A 751 18.18 25.23 -19.69
C GLU A 751 18.20 24.07 -18.65
N ASN A 752 19.37 23.55 -18.26
CA ASN A 752 19.55 22.52 -17.22
C ASN A 752 19.80 23.10 -15.79
N ASP A 753 19.50 24.38 -15.57
CA ASP A 753 19.69 25.13 -14.30
C ASP A 753 21.14 25.26 -13.79
N LYS A 754 22.12 24.99 -14.64
CA LYS A 754 23.54 25.23 -14.42
C LYS A 754 23.83 26.72 -14.34
N GLN A 755 24.56 27.13 -13.31
CA GLN A 755 24.95 28.53 -13.11
C GLN A 755 26.27 28.62 -12.32
N PRO A 756 26.98 29.77 -12.39
CA PRO A 756 28.11 30.04 -11.52
C PRO A 756 27.77 29.90 -10.02
N ALA A 757 28.78 29.60 -9.20
CA ALA A 757 28.64 29.53 -7.74
C ALA A 757 28.01 30.81 -7.15
N PRO A 758 27.36 30.75 -5.96
CA PRO A 758 26.58 31.87 -5.43
C PRO A 758 27.28 33.23 -5.46
N THR A 759 28.56 33.29 -5.05
CA THR A 759 29.39 34.50 -5.03
C THR A 759 30.20 34.75 -6.32
N GLN A 760 29.91 34.06 -7.41
CA GLN A 760 30.63 34.13 -8.68
C GLN A 760 29.70 34.64 -9.79
N CYS A 761 30.25 35.47 -10.68
CA CYS A 761 29.60 35.92 -11.90
C CYS A 761 30.02 35.05 -13.10
N SER A 762 29.17 34.96 -14.13
CA SER A 762 29.61 34.53 -15.47
C SER A 762 30.58 35.56 -16.04
N ILE A 763 30.33 36.86 -15.80
CA ILE A 763 31.25 37.96 -16.07
C ILE A 763 30.94 39.18 -15.18
N VAL A 764 31.94 40.00 -14.89
CA VAL A 764 31.74 41.37 -14.38
C VAL A 764 32.15 42.34 -15.49
N VAL A 765 31.21 43.16 -15.96
CA VAL A 765 31.46 44.17 -16.99
C VAL A 765 31.56 45.54 -16.35
N LYS A 766 32.62 46.27 -16.68
CA LYS A 766 32.87 47.65 -16.28
C LYS A 766 32.93 48.55 -17.52
N PRO A 767 31.87 49.32 -17.81
CA PRO A 767 31.82 50.20 -18.98
C PRO A 767 32.97 51.20 -19.11
N GLU A 768 33.53 51.72 -18.01
CA GLU A 768 34.69 52.62 -18.05
C GLU A 768 35.93 51.93 -18.66
N GLU A 769 36.17 50.67 -18.32
CA GLU A 769 37.28 49.86 -18.86
C GLU A 769 37.06 49.45 -20.34
N LEU A 770 35.86 49.70 -20.88
CA LEU A 770 35.50 49.47 -22.29
C LEU A 770 35.41 50.77 -23.12
N SER A 771 35.53 51.95 -22.50
CA SER A 771 35.49 53.25 -23.20
C SER A 771 36.86 53.86 -23.49
N ASP A 772 37.94 53.29 -22.92
CA ASP A 772 39.31 53.81 -23.04
C ASP A 772 40.13 53.14 -24.18
N GLU A 773 39.51 52.32 -25.04
CA GLU A 773 40.14 51.62 -26.19
C GLU A 773 39.72 52.14 -27.60
N GLU A 774 39.43 53.45 -27.76
CA GLU A 774 39.31 54.12 -29.09
C GLU A 774 40.65 54.61 -29.68
#